data_AF-A0A0R3CAB9-F1
#
_entry.id   AF-A0A0R3CAB9-F1
#
_cell.length_a   1.000
_cell.length_b   1.000
_cell.length_c   1.000
_cell.angle_alpha   90.00
_cell.angle_beta   90.00
_cell.angle_gamma   90.00
#
_symmetry.space_group_name_H-M   'P 1'
#
loop_
_entity.id
_entity.type
_entity.pdbx_description
1 polymer ?
#
loop_
_entity_poly.entity_id
_entity_poly.type
_entity_poly.pdbx_seq_one_letter_code
_entity_poly.pdbx_strand_id
1 'polypeptide(L)'
;MTGIGRAGTSEGWAAGGDSTGDVSRSSLEPRPLPGGRNQSFDAVMERMRSGPQDRTAALGNPTSDGALPTRDEIKAARQTLTSLLEELETSRRAATRAQNLEEAQELIDQVVKAGSTVLEYYADLPANLARRILPDDRARRLRDDTVDAADECNIVATKIVYELEKKRKEALGWLERIKSTGTPAQVSGAFKSVANHYAACMEWWGKKVLRFERIQSVCAATASLPSSTPEMRKAEEAALRLHTGWALNTKCMYLQARIALAELLIDSRASTLDPDVRDALMDESGRVRLLGTFIGDVFPAFVSTSDAVLNRNGAVLDAEHRSVLEGVMERLSEFASGLSGIVTSLRQVGTGAEVPLQLLDEIVEGAWVTANEVMRLLALQPTTPATIEPPAWAELPENTAGVSHGNSGRRKGKGKGKAKGRRAAAAGEGSSTAGSSEPQVARPDTATAPTRKVIVRSELGTKKLATTEEARASSAATEHLQMWQAPPSKEALAGLLERLDKLLQFDLPAQQSAVSQARQMKPEDAEHILDRVIARLQMQADEIDACVAALQEPRRRGLLTPSQVPEVHDKIVRLKGMLSELQGQERSLKAQKAAITSDCTKTYPFPSQKYLEQLRAAGELESVDPPRALKGEPGKLFEIKLQPKALRSGALPRPMWVHIHTERPVHAWQLATLSEREFAACHVKSDEQRGYNQHWQNARAAEGHENVVIHRGKLTPAFCRSLLSTAAGRPWQPLPDPQHASAQLAQLRI
;
A
#
# COMPACT_ATOMS: atom_id res chain seq x y z
N MET A 1 -15.80 -1.71 14.59
CA MET A 1 -16.26 -0.34 14.25
C MET A 1 -17.77 -0.25 14.41
N THR A 2 -18.34 0.94 14.31
CA THR A 2 -19.80 1.22 14.36
C THR A 2 -20.55 0.60 13.16
N GLY A 3 -21.82 0.19 13.27
CA GLY A 3 -22.68 0.09 14.46
C GLY A 3 -24.15 0.41 14.18
N ILE A 4 -25.02 -0.60 14.24
CA ILE A 4 -26.49 -0.48 14.35
C ILE A 4 -26.94 -1.55 15.35
N GLY A 5 -27.94 -1.26 16.19
CA GLY A 5 -28.53 -2.26 17.08
C GLY A 5 -29.99 -1.94 17.41
N ARG A 6 -30.69 -2.93 17.98
CA ARG A 6 -31.96 -2.71 18.69
C ARG A 6 -32.09 -3.73 19.82
N ALA A 7 -32.71 -3.32 20.92
CA ALA A 7 -32.79 -4.09 22.16
C ALA A 7 -34.06 -4.97 22.26
N GLY A 8 -33.96 -6.00 23.10
CA GLY A 8 -35.08 -6.80 23.60
C GLY A 8 -34.79 -7.24 25.04
N THR A 9 -35.59 -6.76 25.98
CA THR A 9 -35.73 -7.25 27.36
C THR A 9 -36.54 -8.57 27.36
N SER A 10 -36.48 -9.47 28.35
CA SER A 10 -35.83 -9.48 29.67
C SER A 10 -35.71 -10.92 30.21
N GLU A 11 -35.20 -11.05 31.45
CA GLU A 11 -35.28 -12.22 32.37
C GLU A 11 -34.24 -13.36 32.17
N GLY A 12 -33.74 -14.01 33.24
CA GLY A 12 -33.91 -13.66 34.65
C GLY A 12 -33.83 -14.81 35.67
N TRP A 13 -32.65 -15.40 35.92
CA TRP A 13 -32.40 -16.11 37.19
C TRP A 13 -30.89 -16.21 37.50
N ALA A 14 -30.54 -16.37 38.78
CA ALA A 14 -29.16 -16.56 39.26
C ALA A 14 -29.03 -17.75 40.22
N ALA A 15 -27.99 -18.57 40.01
CA ALA A 15 -27.35 -19.48 40.97
C ALA A 15 -25.98 -19.88 40.36
N GLY A 16 -24.88 -20.06 41.10
CA GLY A 16 -24.67 -19.98 42.55
C GLY A 16 -24.23 -21.32 43.13
N GLY A 17 -23.02 -21.37 43.73
CA GLY A 17 -22.50 -22.56 44.41
C GLY A 17 -21.01 -22.81 44.15
N ASP A 18 -20.19 -22.60 45.19
CA ASP A 18 -18.75 -22.89 45.19
C ASP A 18 -18.42 -24.39 45.11
N SER A 19 -17.17 -24.69 44.76
CA SER A 19 -16.35 -25.59 45.58
C SER A 19 -14.86 -25.33 45.38
N THR A 20 -14.18 -25.01 46.48
CA THR A 20 -12.72 -24.93 46.56
C THR A 20 -12.12 -26.31 46.80
N GLY A 21 -10.93 -26.56 46.22
CA GLY A 21 -10.13 -27.76 46.46
C GLY A 21 -8.69 -27.49 46.03
N ASP A 22 -7.76 -27.52 46.97
CA ASP A 22 -6.37 -27.04 46.78
C ASP A 22 -5.34 -28.14 47.10
N VAL A 23 -4.09 -27.85 46.76
CA VAL A 23 -2.85 -28.54 47.15
C VAL A 23 -2.58 -29.90 46.49
N SER A 24 -1.73 -29.88 45.46
CA SER A 24 -0.37 -30.46 45.59
C SER A 24 0.57 -29.99 44.48
N ARG A 25 1.80 -29.62 44.86
CA ARG A 25 2.88 -29.28 43.92
C ARG A 25 3.64 -30.52 43.48
N SER A 26 4.00 -30.58 42.21
CA SER A 26 5.18 -31.31 41.73
C SER A 26 5.93 -30.42 40.74
N SER A 27 7.22 -30.18 40.98
CA SER A 27 8.05 -29.36 40.10
C SER A 27 8.56 -30.17 38.93
N LEU A 28 8.11 -29.85 37.72
CA LEU A 28 8.71 -30.28 36.46
C LEU A 28 8.78 -29.09 35.51
N GLU A 29 9.98 -28.81 34.99
CA GLU A 29 10.18 -27.78 33.97
C GLU A 29 9.53 -28.22 32.65
N PRO A 30 8.60 -27.44 32.06
CA PRO A 30 8.10 -27.75 30.74
C PRO A 30 9.11 -27.33 29.67
N ARG A 31 9.97 -28.27 29.26
CA ARG A 31 10.62 -28.20 27.94
C ARG A 31 9.54 -27.94 26.86
N PRO A 32 9.78 -27.10 25.84
CA PRO A 32 8.82 -26.91 24.76
C PRO A 32 8.57 -28.24 24.02
N LEU A 33 7.33 -28.70 23.98
CA LEU A 33 6.93 -29.83 23.15
C LEU A 33 6.84 -29.38 21.67
N PRO A 34 7.53 -30.03 20.73
CA PRO A 34 7.42 -29.71 19.31
C PRO A 34 6.11 -30.28 18.73
N GLY A 35 5.24 -29.42 18.19
CA GLY A 35 4.00 -29.90 17.57
C GLY A 35 3.02 -28.85 17.01
N GLY A 36 3.10 -28.60 15.70
CA GLY A 36 1.91 -28.47 14.83
C GLY A 36 0.87 -27.38 15.12
N ARG A 37 1.25 -26.12 15.40
CA ARG A 37 0.27 -25.00 15.54
C ARG A 37 0.53 -23.71 14.76
N ASN A 38 1.69 -23.52 14.13
CA ASN A 38 1.95 -22.32 13.29
C ASN A 38 1.46 -22.47 11.83
N GLN A 39 0.99 -23.67 11.46
CA GLN A 39 0.92 -24.13 10.07
C GLN A 39 -0.04 -23.37 9.14
N SER A 40 -0.96 -22.53 9.62
CA SER A 40 -1.96 -21.91 8.71
C SER A 40 -1.34 -20.89 7.76
N PHE A 41 -0.53 -19.94 8.24
CA PHE A 41 0.21 -19.02 7.36
C PHE A 41 1.57 -19.56 6.92
N ASP A 42 2.20 -20.47 7.67
CA ASP A 42 3.36 -21.19 7.13
C ASP A 42 2.96 -21.97 5.87
N ALA A 43 1.77 -22.58 5.82
CA ALA A 43 1.24 -23.18 4.58
C ALA A 43 0.76 -22.17 3.53
N VAL A 44 0.44 -20.91 3.89
CA VAL A 44 0.34 -19.83 2.88
C VAL A 44 1.71 -19.62 2.25
N MET A 45 2.75 -19.46 3.06
CA MET A 45 4.12 -19.22 2.58
C MET A 45 4.67 -20.41 1.80
N GLU A 46 4.48 -21.66 2.23
CA GLU A 46 4.91 -22.83 1.44
C GLU A 46 4.07 -22.98 0.15
N ARG A 47 2.77 -22.64 0.14
CA ARG A 47 1.97 -22.65 -1.11
C ARG A 47 2.35 -21.50 -2.03
N MET A 48 2.77 -20.35 -1.50
CA MET A 48 3.35 -19.26 -2.27
C MET A 48 4.72 -19.62 -2.83
N ARG A 49 5.60 -20.28 -2.05
CA ARG A 49 6.86 -20.92 -2.48
C ARG A 49 6.67 -22.14 -3.40
N SER A 50 5.42 -22.45 -3.75
CA SER A 50 5.03 -23.45 -4.74
C SER A 50 4.23 -22.87 -5.92
N GLY A 51 4.06 -21.54 -5.96
CA GLY A 51 3.70 -20.74 -7.13
C GLY A 51 2.38 -21.02 -7.85
N PRO A 52 1.32 -20.21 -7.61
CA PRO A 52 0.32 -19.93 -8.64
C PRO A 52 1.00 -19.07 -9.72
N GLN A 53 1.34 -19.68 -10.86
CA GLN A 53 2.22 -19.10 -11.89
C GLN A 53 1.83 -17.67 -12.33
N ASP A 54 2.86 -16.88 -12.61
CA ASP A 54 2.75 -15.51 -13.12
C ASP A 54 2.14 -15.49 -14.53
N ARG A 55 0.80 -15.31 -14.63
CA ARG A 55 0.04 -15.31 -15.89
C ARG A 55 -0.82 -14.05 -16.14
N THR A 56 -0.46 -12.92 -15.53
CA THR A 56 -0.96 -11.59 -15.94
C THR A 56 -0.36 -11.09 -17.27
N ALA A 57 0.66 -11.78 -17.80
CA ALA A 57 1.36 -11.43 -19.04
C ALA A 57 0.85 -12.20 -20.29
N ALA A 58 -0.47 -12.26 -20.49
CA ALA A 58 -1.08 -12.95 -21.64
C ALA A 58 -2.24 -12.18 -22.33
N LEU A 59 -2.25 -10.84 -22.27
CA LEU A 59 -3.12 -9.98 -23.10
C LEU A 59 -2.65 -9.88 -24.57
N GLY A 60 -2.03 -10.95 -25.08
CA GLY A 60 -1.68 -11.11 -26.50
C GLY A 60 -2.76 -11.89 -27.25
N ASN A 61 -2.93 -11.62 -28.54
CA ASN A 61 -3.93 -12.28 -29.37
C ASN A 61 -3.81 -13.82 -29.32
N PRO A 62 -4.92 -14.57 -29.30
CA PRO A 62 -4.90 -16.04 -29.33
C PRO A 62 -4.48 -16.54 -30.72
N THR A 63 -3.17 -16.65 -30.93
CA THR A 63 -2.58 -16.98 -32.24
C THR A 63 -2.55 -18.49 -32.50
N SER A 64 -3.53 -18.96 -33.27
CA SER A 64 -3.56 -20.18 -34.11
C SER A 64 -3.25 -21.57 -33.51
N ASP A 65 -4.09 -22.53 -33.90
CA ASP A 65 -3.93 -24.00 -33.86
C ASP A 65 -2.59 -24.58 -33.37
N GLY A 66 -2.53 -24.84 -32.06
CA GLY A 66 -1.71 -25.94 -31.52
C GLY A 66 -2.34 -27.29 -31.86
N ALA A 67 -1.51 -28.33 -32.00
CA ALA A 67 -1.95 -29.66 -32.42
C ALA A 67 -3.13 -30.22 -31.60
N LEU A 68 -3.98 -31.03 -32.25
CA LEU A 68 -5.11 -31.69 -31.59
C LEU A 68 -4.60 -32.62 -30.48
N PRO A 69 -5.09 -32.49 -29.23
CA PRO A 69 -4.64 -33.33 -28.12
C PRO A 69 -4.97 -34.80 -28.40
N THR A 70 -4.01 -35.67 -28.11
CA THR A 70 -4.08 -37.11 -28.36
C THR A 70 -5.17 -37.77 -27.50
N ARG A 71 -5.57 -38.98 -27.92
CA ARG A 71 -6.59 -39.77 -27.19
C ARG A 71 -6.15 -40.08 -25.75
N ASP A 72 -4.86 -40.29 -25.54
CA ASP A 72 -4.31 -40.69 -24.25
C ASP A 72 -4.10 -39.50 -23.31
N GLU A 73 -3.72 -38.32 -23.82
CA GLU A 73 -3.76 -37.06 -23.05
C GLU A 73 -5.19 -36.74 -22.59
N ILE A 74 -6.19 -36.88 -23.47
CA ILE A 74 -7.61 -36.68 -23.11
C ILE A 74 -8.07 -37.69 -22.04
N LYS A 75 -7.63 -38.95 -22.15
CA LYS A 75 -7.96 -40.01 -21.18
C LYS A 75 -7.32 -39.73 -19.81
N ALA A 76 -6.01 -39.46 -19.77
CA ALA A 76 -5.28 -39.16 -18.55
C ALA A 76 -5.82 -37.90 -17.89
N ALA A 77 -6.00 -36.82 -18.65
CA ALA A 77 -6.46 -35.55 -18.10
C ALA A 77 -7.89 -35.63 -17.52
N ARG A 78 -8.76 -36.45 -18.13
CA ARG A 78 -10.09 -36.77 -17.59
C ARG A 78 -10.03 -37.63 -16.33
N GLN A 79 -9.12 -38.61 -16.27
CA GLN A 79 -8.98 -39.48 -15.09
C GLN A 79 -8.56 -38.67 -13.85
N THR A 80 -7.60 -37.76 -13.98
CA THR A 80 -7.22 -36.82 -12.89
C THR A 80 -8.40 -35.93 -12.49
N LEU A 81 -9.12 -35.37 -13.46
CA LEU A 81 -10.29 -34.53 -13.19
C LEU A 81 -11.38 -35.28 -12.40
N THR A 82 -11.62 -36.56 -12.73
CA THR A 82 -12.58 -37.40 -11.99
C THR A 82 -12.14 -37.59 -10.54
N SER A 83 -10.87 -37.87 -10.26
CA SER A 83 -10.34 -37.99 -8.88
C SER A 83 -10.58 -36.72 -8.07
N LEU A 84 -10.24 -35.55 -8.63
CA LEU A 84 -10.40 -34.26 -7.94
C LEU A 84 -11.87 -33.91 -7.68
N LEU A 85 -12.79 -34.33 -8.54
CA LEU A 85 -14.24 -34.17 -8.34
C LEU A 85 -14.79 -35.13 -7.28
N GLU A 86 -14.27 -36.36 -7.19
CA GLU A 86 -14.61 -37.32 -6.13
C GLU A 86 -14.07 -36.87 -4.76
N GLU A 87 -12.90 -36.25 -4.71
CA GLU A 87 -12.36 -35.58 -3.52
C GLU A 87 -13.27 -34.43 -3.06
N LEU A 88 -13.63 -33.51 -3.98
CA LEU A 88 -14.54 -32.39 -3.68
C LEU A 88 -15.90 -32.86 -3.12
N GLU A 89 -16.52 -33.86 -3.76
CA GLU A 89 -17.79 -34.39 -3.29
C GLU A 89 -17.64 -35.17 -1.96
N THR A 90 -16.45 -35.66 -1.64
CA THR A 90 -16.13 -36.22 -0.32
C THR A 90 -15.98 -35.13 0.74
N SER A 91 -15.32 -34.00 0.44
CA SER A 91 -15.30 -32.83 1.33
C SER A 91 -16.69 -32.27 1.61
N ARG A 92 -17.55 -32.14 0.57
CA ARG A 92 -18.94 -31.68 0.71
C ARG A 92 -19.75 -32.56 1.65
N ARG A 93 -19.65 -33.89 1.50
CA ARG A 93 -20.33 -34.88 2.36
C ARG A 93 -19.75 -34.97 3.77
N ALA A 94 -18.57 -34.40 4.03
CA ALA A 94 -18.00 -34.23 5.36
C ALA A 94 -18.52 -32.94 6.02
N ALA A 95 -18.51 -31.81 5.31
CA ALA A 95 -18.93 -30.50 5.83
C ALA A 95 -20.37 -30.50 6.39
N THR A 96 -21.29 -31.24 5.76
CA THR A 96 -22.68 -31.42 6.24
C THR A 96 -22.82 -32.22 7.54
N ARG A 97 -21.72 -32.68 8.15
CA ARG A 97 -21.69 -33.50 9.38
C ARG A 97 -20.99 -32.83 10.56
N ALA A 98 -20.55 -31.57 10.41
CA ALA A 98 -19.87 -30.84 11.46
C ALA A 98 -20.72 -30.68 12.73
N GLN A 99 -20.12 -30.86 13.90
CA GLN A 99 -20.78 -30.86 15.21
C GLN A 99 -20.63 -29.54 15.96
N ASN A 100 -19.68 -28.70 15.56
CA ASN A 100 -19.35 -27.42 16.19
C ASN A 100 -18.86 -26.41 15.13
N LEU A 101 -18.70 -25.12 15.51
CA LEU A 101 -18.38 -24.04 14.57
C LEU A 101 -16.96 -24.15 14.01
N GLU A 102 -16.01 -24.56 14.85
CA GLU A 102 -14.60 -24.72 14.51
C GLU A 102 -14.39 -25.85 13.50
N GLU A 103 -15.03 -27.00 13.73
CA GLU A 103 -15.07 -28.13 12.79
C GLU A 103 -15.81 -27.77 11.49
N ALA A 104 -16.92 -27.02 11.57
CA ALA A 104 -17.62 -26.53 10.39
C ALA A 104 -16.74 -25.60 9.55
N GLN A 105 -15.98 -24.70 10.17
CA GLN A 105 -15.01 -23.88 9.46
C GLN A 105 -13.97 -24.75 8.73
N GLU A 106 -13.30 -25.68 9.42
CA GLU A 106 -12.25 -26.51 8.81
C GLU A 106 -12.77 -27.37 7.65
N LEU A 107 -13.94 -28.00 7.81
CA LEU A 107 -14.49 -28.88 6.78
C LEU A 107 -14.98 -28.10 5.54
N ILE A 108 -15.58 -26.92 5.72
CA ILE A 108 -15.94 -26.07 4.58
C ILE A 108 -14.67 -25.45 3.94
N ASP A 109 -13.64 -25.10 4.71
CA ASP A 109 -12.34 -24.68 4.15
C ASP A 109 -11.66 -25.80 3.32
N GLN A 110 -11.94 -27.09 3.58
CA GLN A 110 -11.56 -28.19 2.67
C GLN A 110 -12.43 -28.25 1.40
N VAL A 111 -13.73 -27.95 1.46
CA VAL A 111 -14.58 -27.82 0.25
C VAL A 111 -14.04 -26.72 -0.67
N VAL A 112 -13.71 -25.55 -0.10
CA VAL A 112 -13.11 -24.43 -0.84
C VAL A 112 -11.74 -24.83 -1.42
N LYS A 113 -10.93 -25.59 -0.66
CA LYS A 113 -9.66 -26.15 -1.15
C LYS A 113 -9.88 -27.05 -2.37
N ALA A 114 -10.72 -28.08 -2.26
CA ALA A 114 -10.94 -29.05 -3.34
C ALA A 114 -11.55 -28.38 -4.59
N GLY A 115 -12.48 -27.44 -4.41
CA GLY A 115 -13.04 -26.63 -5.50
C GLY A 115 -11.98 -25.81 -6.23
N SER A 116 -11.06 -25.18 -5.46
CA SER A 116 -9.91 -24.49 -6.05
C SER A 116 -8.96 -25.41 -6.80
N THR A 117 -8.60 -26.59 -6.25
CA THR A 117 -7.70 -27.54 -6.91
C THR A 117 -8.25 -28.00 -8.27
N VAL A 118 -9.55 -28.25 -8.38
CA VAL A 118 -10.18 -28.66 -9.66
C VAL A 118 -10.07 -27.56 -10.73
N LEU A 119 -10.22 -26.28 -10.34
CA LEU A 119 -10.19 -25.15 -11.26
C LEU A 119 -8.76 -24.65 -11.56
N GLU A 120 -7.84 -24.77 -10.61
CA GLU A 120 -6.39 -24.60 -10.84
C GLU A 120 -5.92 -25.63 -11.89
N TYR A 121 -6.23 -26.92 -11.69
CA TYR A 121 -5.94 -27.98 -12.66
C TYR A 121 -6.61 -27.75 -14.03
N TYR A 122 -7.82 -27.21 -14.06
CA TYR A 122 -8.49 -26.83 -15.32
C TYR A 122 -7.75 -25.71 -16.07
N ALA A 123 -7.26 -24.69 -15.35
CA ALA A 123 -6.58 -23.52 -15.92
C ALA A 123 -5.13 -23.80 -16.38
N ASP A 124 -4.49 -24.86 -15.86
CA ASP A 124 -3.18 -25.31 -16.32
C ASP A 124 -3.22 -26.15 -17.60
N LEU A 125 -4.39 -26.69 -17.98
CA LEU A 125 -4.54 -27.47 -19.20
C LEU A 125 -4.66 -26.58 -20.45
N PRO A 126 -4.11 -27.00 -21.60
CA PRO A 126 -4.34 -26.34 -22.88
C PRO A 126 -5.84 -26.15 -23.17
N ALA A 127 -6.25 -24.96 -23.60
CA ALA A 127 -7.67 -24.58 -23.73
C ALA A 127 -8.48 -25.43 -24.75
N ASN A 128 -7.83 -26.21 -25.62
CA ASN A 128 -8.47 -27.20 -26.49
C ASN A 128 -8.69 -28.56 -25.79
N LEU A 129 -7.88 -28.91 -24.79
CA LEU A 129 -7.98 -30.09 -23.95
C LEU A 129 -8.92 -29.85 -22.75
N ALA A 130 -8.75 -28.73 -22.04
CA ALA A 130 -9.57 -28.35 -20.88
C ALA A 130 -11.07 -28.42 -21.19
N ARG A 131 -11.50 -27.77 -22.27
CA ARG A 131 -12.91 -27.75 -22.75
C ARG A 131 -13.47 -29.12 -23.17
N ARG A 132 -12.61 -30.11 -23.48
CA ARG A 132 -13.02 -31.48 -23.82
C ARG A 132 -13.25 -32.37 -22.58
N ILE A 133 -12.71 -31.98 -21.42
CA ILE A 133 -12.90 -32.71 -20.17
C ILE A 133 -13.89 -32.00 -19.23
N LEU A 134 -13.89 -30.66 -19.20
CA LEU A 134 -14.81 -29.82 -18.44
C LEU A 134 -15.31 -28.65 -19.33
N PRO A 135 -16.59 -28.63 -19.74
CA PRO A 135 -17.14 -27.48 -20.47
C PRO A 135 -17.15 -26.22 -19.61
N ASP A 136 -16.91 -25.05 -20.22
CA ASP A 136 -16.83 -23.74 -19.56
C ASP A 136 -17.98 -23.47 -18.58
N ASP A 137 -19.23 -23.82 -18.92
CA ASP A 137 -20.40 -23.62 -18.04
C ASP A 137 -20.40 -24.50 -16.80
N ARG A 138 -19.69 -25.64 -16.82
CA ARG A 138 -19.42 -26.42 -15.61
C ARG A 138 -18.29 -25.80 -14.78
N ALA A 139 -17.27 -25.21 -15.43
CA ALA A 139 -16.22 -24.48 -14.72
C ALA A 139 -16.77 -23.23 -14.02
N ARG A 140 -17.68 -22.48 -14.67
CA ARG A 140 -18.41 -21.35 -14.06
C ARG A 140 -19.22 -21.78 -12.83
N ARG A 141 -20.11 -22.78 -12.98
CA ARG A 141 -20.89 -23.30 -11.84
C ARG A 141 -19.99 -23.81 -10.71
N LEU A 142 -18.89 -24.48 -11.03
CA LEU A 142 -17.94 -24.93 -10.01
C LEU A 142 -17.23 -23.77 -9.29
N ARG A 143 -16.93 -22.67 -9.98
CA ARG A 143 -16.49 -21.43 -9.31
C ARG A 143 -17.59 -20.95 -8.37
N ASP A 144 -18.80 -20.78 -8.88
CA ASP A 144 -19.93 -20.21 -8.13
C ASP A 144 -20.21 -21.05 -6.86
N ASP A 145 -20.33 -22.37 -6.98
CA ASP A 145 -20.39 -23.34 -5.87
C ASP A 145 -19.24 -23.17 -4.84
N THR A 146 -18.03 -22.81 -5.30
CA THR A 146 -16.83 -22.65 -4.46
C THR A 146 -16.80 -21.28 -3.77
N VAL A 147 -17.34 -20.23 -4.40
CA VAL A 147 -17.54 -18.91 -3.80
C VAL A 147 -18.61 -18.99 -2.72
N ASP A 148 -19.76 -19.61 -3.01
CA ASP A 148 -20.88 -19.78 -2.07
C ASP A 148 -20.45 -20.54 -0.81
N ALA A 149 -19.72 -21.65 -0.97
CA ALA A 149 -19.15 -22.40 0.16
C ALA A 149 -18.16 -21.55 0.97
N ALA A 150 -17.36 -20.70 0.32
CA ALA A 150 -16.41 -19.84 1.02
C ALA A 150 -17.12 -18.71 1.79
N ASP A 151 -18.26 -18.21 1.31
CA ASP A 151 -19.05 -17.20 2.01
C ASP A 151 -19.91 -17.79 3.14
N GLU A 152 -20.41 -19.03 3.02
CA GLU A 152 -20.92 -19.79 4.18
C GLU A 152 -19.83 -19.93 5.25
N CYS A 153 -18.61 -20.30 4.85
CA CYS A 153 -17.46 -20.39 5.74
C CYS A 153 -17.08 -19.02 6.35
N ASN A 154 -17.30 -17.90 5.62
CA ASN A 154 -17.13 -16.56 6.16
C ASN A 154 -18.18 -16.23 7.24
N ILE A 155 -19.43 -16.68 7.10
CA ILE A 155 -20.48 -16.52 8.11
C ILE A 155 -20.15 -17.34 9.38
N VAL A 156 -19.70 -18.59 9.23
CA VAL A 156 -19.26 -19.44 10.36
C VAL A 156 -18.05 -18.81 11.07
N ALA A 157 -16.97 -18.54 10.32
CA ALA A 157 -15.73 -17.99 10.85
C ALA A 157 -15.94 -16.63 11.56
N THR A 158 -16.88 -15.81 11.09
CA THR A 158 -17.18 -14.50 11.71
C THR A 158 -17.75 -14.64 13.14
N LYS A 159 -18.46 -15.73 13.46
CA LYS A 159 -18.93 -15.99 14.84
C LYS A 159 -17.77 -16.26 15.78
N ILE A 160 -16.78 -17.05 15.33
CA ILE A 160 -15.60 -17.43 16.10
C ILE A 160 -14.73 -16.20 16.43
N VAL A 161 -14.46 -15.33 15.44
CA VAL A 161 -13.56 -14.17 15.67
C VAL A 161 -14.14 -13.14 16.63
N TYR A 162 -15.46 -12.96 16.72
CA TYR A 162 -16.05 -12.01 17.66
C TYR A 162 -15.69 -12.34 19.11
N GLU A 163 -15.75 -13.62 19.51
CA GLU A 163 -15.36 -14.05 20.86
C GLU A 163 -13.83 -14.06 21.06
N LEU A 164 -13.03 -14.33 20.03
CA LEU A 164 -11.56 -14.18 20.09
C LEU A 164 -11.15 -12.72 20.29
N GLU A 165 -11.72 -11.79 19.51
CA GLU A 165 -11.46 -10.35 19.62
C GLU A 165 -11.91 -9.78 20.97
N LYS A 166 -13.04 -10.24 21.48
CA LYS A 166 -13.57 -9.85 22.80
C LYS A 166 -12.59 -10.26 23.90
N LYS A 167 -12.20 -11.53 23.96
CA LYS A 167 -11.21 -12.05 24.93
C LYS A 167 -9.86 -11.33 24.80
N ARG A 168 -9.41 -11.02 23.58
CA ARG A 168 -8.19 -10.23 23.33
C ARG A 168 -8.30 -8.81 23.92
N LYS A 169 -9.44 -8.13 23.76
CA LYS A 169 -9.67 -6.77 24.31
C LYS A 169 -9.77 -6.79 25.83
N GLU A 170 -10.44 -7.78 26.40
CA GLU A 170 -10.54 -8.00 27.85
C GLU A 170 -9.15 -8.24 28.47
N ALA A 171 -8.34 -9.11 27.87
CA ALA A 171 -6.96 -9.37 28.31
C ALA A 171 -6.06 -8.14 28.19
N LEU A 172 -6.16 -7.38 27.08
CA LEU A 172 -5.37 -6.16 26.86
C LEU A 172 -5.75 -5.05 27.86
N GLY A 173 -7.04 -4.88 28.13
CA GLY A 173 -7.54 -3.94 29.15
C GLY A 173 -7.13 -4.32 30.59
N TRP A 174 -6.90 -5.62 30.84
CA TRP A 174 -6.32 -6.08 32.11
C TRP A 174 -4.81 -5.83 32.19
N LEU A 175 -4.06 -6.09 31.11
CA LEU A 175 -2.62 -5.80 31.02
C LEU A 175 -2.33 -4.32 31.34
N GLU A 176 -2.97 -3.38 30.63
CA GLU A 176 -2.73 -1.95 30.85
C GLU A 176 -3.11 -1.49 32.26
N ARG A 177 -4.09 -2.13 32.92
CA ARG A 177 -4.44 -1.83 34.31
C ARG A 177 -3.35 -2.25 35.30
N ILE A 178 -2.69 -3.38 35.07
CA ILE A 178 -1.66 -3.90 35.98
C ILE A 178 -0.24 -3.47 35.62
N LYS A 179 0.00 -2.92 34.42
CA LYS A 179 1.31 -2.52 33.87
C LYS A 179 2.15 -1.65 34.80
N SER A 180 1.49 -0.83 35.62
CA SER A 180 2.11 0.09 36.61
C SER A 180 1.88 -0.29 38.07
N THR A 181 1.14 -1.35 38.38
CA THR A 181 0.67 -1.68 39.74
C THR A 181 0.85 -3.15 40.15
N GLY A 182 1.03 -4.06 39.19
CA GLY A 182 1.23 -5.49 39.42
C GLY A 182 2.70 -5.85 39.66
N THR A 183 2.94 -7.02 40.25
CA THR A 183 4.29 -7.58 40.37
C THR A 183 4.84 -7.98 38.97
N PRO A 184 6.18 -8.03 38.78
CA PRO A 184 6.76 -8.41 37.49
C PRO A 184 6.27 -9.76 36.94
N ALA A 185 5.99 -10.73 37.82
CA ALA A 185 5.43 -12.02 37.45
C ALA A 185 3.98 -11.92 36.93
N GLN A 186 3.14 -11.07 37.55
CA GLN A 186 1.77 -10.82 37.09
C GLN A 186 1.76 -10.07 35.75
N VAL A 187 2.61 -9.05 35.60
CA VAL A 187 2.76 -8.27 34.36
C VAL A 187 3.25 -9.16 33.21
N SER A 188 4.28 -9.98 33.43
CA SER A 188 4.77 -10.97 32.46
C SER A 188 3.69 -12.01 32.09
N GLY A 189 2.92 -12.49 33.08
CA GLY A 189 1.76 -13.36 32.85
C GLY A 189 0.66 -12.70 32.00
N ALA A 190 0.40 -11.41 32.19
CA ALA A 190 -0.55 -10.66 31.37
C ALA A 190 -0.06 -10.48 29.93
N PHE A 191 1.21 -10.09 29.72
CA PHE A 191 1.80 -10.02 28.38
C PHE A 191 1.69 -11.37 27.65
N LYS A 192 1.99 -12.49 28.32
CA LYS A 192 1.83 -13.84 27.75
C LYS A 192 0.37 -14.18 27.42
N SER A 193 -0.58 -13.79 28.27
CA SER A 193 -2.01 -13.98 28.02
C SER A 193 -2.49 -13.21 26.79
N VAL A 194 -2.14 -11.92 26.69
CA VAL A 194 -2.48 -11.06 25.55
C VAL A 194 -1.83 -11.59 24.27
N ALA A 195 -0.57 -12.02 24.32
CA ALA A 195 0.14 -12.62 23.19
C ALA A 195 -0.55 -13.90 22.68
N ASN A 196 -1.00 -14.79 23.58
CA ASN A 196 -1.79 -15.98 23.20
C ASN A 196 -3.09 -15.60 22.47
N HIS A 197 -3.79 -14.55 22.92
CA HIS A 197 -5.01 -14.07 22.25
C HIS A 197 -4.73 -13.44 20.88
N TYR A 198 -3.62 -12.72 20.72
CA TYR A 198 -3.17 -12.29 19.40
C TYR A 198 -2.84 -13.48 18.50
N ALA A 199 -2.14 -14.50 18.99
CA ALA A 199 -1.83 -15.71 18.22
C ALA A 199 -3.09 -16.44 17.72
N ALA A 200 -4.11 -16.59 18.57
CA ALA A 200 -5.41 -17.16 18.17
C ALA A 200 -6.14 -16.32 17.11
N CYS A 201 -6.11 -14.99 17.23
CA CYS A 201 -6.64 -14.09 16.19
C CYS A 201 -5.84 -14.22 14.88
N MET A 202 -4.51 -14.34 14.95
CA MET A 202 -3.65 -14.53 13.78
C MET A 202 -3.91 -15.86 13.08
N GLU A 203 -4.10 -16.97 13.81
CA GLU A 203 -4.43 -18.27 13.23
C GLU A 203 -5.72 -18.19 12.39
N TRP A 204 -6.75 -17.53 12.93
CA TRP A 204 -8.02 -17.28 12.24
C TRP A 204 -7.86 -16.41 10.99
N TRP A 205 -7.13 -15.30 11.09
CA TRP A 205 -6.84 -14.44 9.95
C TRP A 205 -6.08 -15.19 8.85
N GLY A 206 -5.11 -16.04 9.20
CA GLY A 206 -4.37 -16.89 8.25
C GLY A 206 -5.28 -17.84 7.47
N LYS A 207 -6.24 -18.51 8.15
CA LYS A 207 -7.27 -19.33 7.48
C LYS A 207 -8.14 -18.49 6.53
N LYS A 208 -8.49 -17.27 6.92
CA LYS A 208 -9.26 -16.34 6.09
C LYS A 208 -8.47 -15.82 4.88
N VAL A 209 -7.16 -15.61 4.99
CA VAL A 209 -6.27 -15.30 3.84
C VAL A 209 -6.29 -16.45 2.84
N LEU A 210 -5.99 -17.69 3.27
CA LEU A 210 -6.03 -18.89 2.42
C LEU A 210 -7.37 -19.02 1.65
N ARG A 211 -8.48 -18.72 2.32
CA ARG A 211 -9.81 -18.78 1.72
C ARG A 211 -9.96 -17.75 0.59
N PHE A 212 -9.65 -16.48 0.82
CA PHE A 212 -9.78 -15.46 -0.22
C PHE A 212 -8.79 -15.62 -1.38
N GLU A 213 -7.60 -16.21 -1.14
CA GLU A 213 -6.68 -16.59 -2.21
C GLU A 213 -7.25 -17.71 -3.10
N ARG A 214 -7.90 -18.72 -2.50
CA ARG A 214 -8.61 -19.76 -3.26
C ARG A 214 -9.80 -19.19 -4.05
N ILE A 215 -10.57 -18.28 -3.46
CA ILE A 215 -11.65 -17.57 -4.17
C ILE A 215 -11.08 -16.78 -5.36
N GLN A 216 -10.01 -15.99 -5.14
CA GLN A 216 -9.33 -15.26 -6.21
C GLN A 216 -8.84 -16.20 -7.32
N SER A 217 -8.27 -17.36 -6.96
CA SER A 217 -7.81 -18.40 -7.89
C SER A 217 -8.95 -18.91 -8.78
N VAL A 218 -10.10 -19.27 -8.22
CA VAL A 218 -11.26 -19.76 -9.02
C VAL A 218 -11.91 -18.68 -9.88
N CYS A 219 -11.88 -17.41 -9.44
CA CYS A 219 -12.27 -16.29 -10.29
C CYS A 219 -11.28 -16.09 -11.45
N ALA A 220 -9.97 -16.13 -11.18
CA ALA A 220 -8.94 -15.98 -12.22
C ALA A 220 -8.99 -17.10 -13.26
N ALA A 221 -9.18 -18.35 -12.82
CA ALA A 221 -9.32 -19.53 -13.68
C ALA A 221 -10.52 -19.46 -14.65
N THR A 222 -11.50 -18.57 -14.41
CA THR A 222 -12.70 -18.43 -15.24
C THR A 222 -12.87 -17.05 -15.90
N ALA A 223 -12.05 -16.04 -15.56
CA ALA A 223 -12.22 -14.66 -16.02
C ALA A 223 -12.01 -14.43 -17.53
N SER A 224 -11.45 -15.40 -18.24
CA SER A 224 -11.14 -15.32 -19.68
C SER A 224 -11.58 -16.57 -20.45
N LEU A 225 -12.67 -17.23 -20.03
CA LEU A 225 -13.20 -18.42 -20.70
C LEU A 225 -13.59 -18.12 -22.17
N PRO A 226 -13.20 -18.99 -23.15
CA PRO A 226 -13.46 -18.73 -24.57
C PRO A 226 -14.94 -18.57 -24.97
N SER A 227 -15.87 -19.06 -24.15
CA SER A 227 -17.32 -18.90 -24.36
C SER A 227 -17.93 -17.64 -23.73
N SER A 228 -17.19 -16.84 -22.95
CA SER A 228 -17.78 -15.68 -22.25
C SER A 228 -18.20 -14.58 -23.22
N THR A 229 -19.49 -14.22 -23.21
CA THR A 229 -20.02 -13.02 -23.88
C THR A 229 -19.42 -11.75 -23.25
N PRO A 230 -19.56 -10.55 -23.88
CA PRO A 230 -19.09 -9.31 -23.28
C PRO A 230 -19.67 -9.02 -21.89
N GLU A 231 -20.95 -9.37 -21.67
CA GLU A 231 -21.67 -9.20 -20.42
C GLU A 231 -21.15 -10.16 -19.34
N MET A 232 -20.96 -11.43 -19.71
CA MET A 232 -20.38 -12.45 -18.83
C MET A 232 -18.97 -12.05 -18.41
N ARG A 233 -18.11 -11.69 -19.38
CA ARG A 233 -16.73 -11.28 -19.11
C ARG A 233 -16.65 -10.07 -18.18
N LYS A 234 -17.50 -9.06 -18.39
CA LYS A 234 -17.60 -7.88 -17.51
C LYS A 234 -17.98 -8.26 -16.07
N ALA A 235 -18.84 -9.26 -15.88
CA ALA A 235 -19.21 -9.78 -14.56
C ALA A 235 -18.08 -10.62 -13.94
N GLU A 236 -17.41 -11.45 -14.73
CA GLU A 236 -16.29 -12.31 -14.31
C GLU A 236 -15.06 -11.45 -13.92
N GLU A 237 -14.74 -10.41 -14.68
CA GLU A 237 -13.74 -9.37 -14.36
C GLU A 237 -14.10 -8.57 -13.10
N ALA A 238 -15.40 -8.36 -12.82
CA ALA A 238 -15.85 -7.69 -11.60
C ALA A 238 -15.70 -8.60 -10.37
N ALA A 239 -16.12 -9.86 -10.46
CA ALA A 239 -15.91 -10.87 -9.41
C ALA A 239 -14.41 -11.03 -9.09
N LEU A 240 -13.55 -11.14 -10.10
CA LEU A 240 -12.10 -11.23 -9.89
C LEU A 240 -11.53 -9.99 -9.17
N ARG A 241 -11.98 -8.77 -9.52
CA ARG A 241 -11.58 -7.54 -8.80
C ARG A 241 -12.13 -7.50 -7.36
N LEU A 242 -13.37 -7.90 -7.14
CA LEU A 242 -13.99 -7.97 -5.81
C LEU A 242 -13.20 -8.90 -4.87
N HIS A 243 -12.96 -10.13 -5.29
CA HIS A 243 -12.29 -11.12 -4.44
C HIS A 243 -10.78 -10.87 -4.29
N THR A 244 -10.13 -10.25 -5.29
CA THR A 244 -8.79 -9.65 -5.13
C THR A 244 -8.80 -8.54 -4.06
N GLY A 245 -9.83 -7.69 -4.04
CA GLY A 245 -10.01 -6.68 -2.99
C GLY A 245 -10.17 -7.27 -1.59
N TRP A 246 -10.94 -8.36 -1.46
CA TRP A 246 -11.07 -9.10 -0.20
C TRP A 246 -9.79 -9.81 0.23
N ALA A 247 -9.02 -10.38 -0.70
CA ALA A 247 -7.71 -10.96 -0.43
C ALA A 247 -6.74 -9.89 0.10
N LEU A 248 -6.63 -8.75 -0.59
CA LEU A 248 -5.82 -7.60 -0.18
C LEU A 248 -6.20 -7.10 1.22
N ASN A 249 -7.50 -6.88 1.48
CA ASN A 249 -7.96 -6.43 2.79
C ASN A 249 -7.60 -7.43 3.89
N THR A 250 -7.82 -8.71 3.66
CA THR A 250 -7.56 -9.76 4.66
C THR A 250 -6.06 -9.89 4.95
N LYS A 251 -5.19 -9.77 3.93
CA LYS A 251 -3.73 -9.69 4.09
C LYS A 251 -3.30 -8.47 4.91
N CYS A 252 -3.87 -7.29 4.63
CA CYS A 252 -3.60 -6.08 5.38
C CYS A 252 -4.03 -6.17 6.87
N MET A 253 -5.20 -6.73 7.17
CA MET A 253 -5.63 -6.98 8.55
C MET A 253 -4.73 -8.00 9.27
N TYR A 254 -4.27 -9.04 8.57
CA TYR A 254 -3.35 -10.03 9.12
C TYR A 254 -1.97 -9.45 9.45
N LEU A 255 -1.43 -8.65 8.53
CA LEU A 255 -0.18 -7.91 8.73
C LEU A 255 -0.27 -6.95 9.92
N GLN A 256 -1.39 -6.22 10.07
CA GLN A 256 -1.66 -5.39 11.24
C GLN A 256 -1.66 -6.20 12.55
N ALA A 257 -2.27 -7.39 12.54
CA ALA A 257 -2.33 -8.27 13.71
C ALA A 257 -0.94 -8.83 14.09
N ARG A 258 -0.09 -9.18 13.11
CA ARG A 258 1.32 -9.54 13.34
C ARG A 258 2.12 -8.39 13.94
N ILE A 259 2.00 -7.19 13.37
CA ILE A 259 2.71 -5.99 13.84
C ILE A 259 2.35 -5.68 15.29
N ALA A 260 1.06 -5.68 15.64
CA ALA A 260 0.61 -5.45 17.01
C ALA A 260 1.09 -6.54 18.02
N LEU A 261 1.34 -7.78 17.56
CA LEU A 261 1.97 -8.81 18.39
C LEU A 261 3.49 -8.56 18.54
N ALA A 262 4.18 -8.13 17.49
CA ALA A 262 5.59 -7.81 17.56
C ALA A 262 5.86 -6.61 18.50
N GLU A 263 5.04 -5.55 18.40
CA GLU A 263 5.05 -4.41 19.33
C GLU A 263 4.85 -4.90 20.77
N LEU A 264 3.79 -5.69 21.05
CA LEU A 264 3.52 -6.25 22.38
C LEU A 264 4.69 -7.08 22.95
N LEU A 265 5.35 -7.89 22.12
CA LEU A 265 6.47 -8.73 22.53
C LEU A 265 7.74 -7.91 22.79
N ILE A 266 7.99 -6.86 22.02
CA ILE A 266 9.11 -5.92 22.23
C ILE A 266 8.86 -5.07 23.49
N ASP A 267 7.66 -4.51 23.64
CA ASP A 267 7.22 -3.76 24.83
C ASP A 267 7.39 -4.57 26.12
N SER A 268 7.08 -5.89 26.08
CA SER A 268 7.23 -6.78 27.23
C SER A 268 8.68 -6.93 27.75
N ARG A 269 9.66 -6.43 26.98
CA ARG A 269 11.12 -6.52 27.24
C ARG A 269 11.84 -5.18 27.14
N ALA A 270 11.14 -4.07 26.88
CA ALA A 270 11.73 -2.76 26.60
C ALA A 270 12.65 -2.21 27.71
N SER A 271 12.46 -2.66 28.95
CA SER A 271 13.29 -2.34 30.12
C SER A 271 14.48 -3.28 30.35
N THR A 272 14.56 -4.41 29.63
CA THR A 272 15.65 -5.41 29.72
C THR A 272 16.50 -5.50 28.46
N LEU A 273 16.03 -4.99 27.32
CA LEU A 273 16.83 -4.89 26.09
C LEU A 273 18.13 -4.10 26.35
N ASP A 274 19.22 -4.62 25.81
CA ASP A 274 20.51 -3.92 25.72
C ASP A 274 20.37 -2.54 25.03
N PRO A 275 21.14 -1.50 25.42
CA PRO A 275 21.02 -0.16 24.86
C PRO A 275 21.15 -0.08 23.33
N ASP A 276 22.11 -0.78 22.71
CA ASP A 276 22.32 -0.73 21.26
C ASP A 276 21.13 -1.38 20.51
N VAL A 277 20.59 -2.44 21.11
CA VAL A 277 19.39 -3.17 20.63
C VAL A 277 18.14 -2.31 20.75
N ARG A 278 18.02 -1.58 21.86
CA ARG A 278 16.91 -0.67 22.15
C ARG A 278 16.93 0.53 21.22
N ASP A 279 18.09 1.16 21.00
CA ASP A 279 18.22 2.31 20.09
C ASP A 279 17.97 1.91 18.63
N ALA A 280 18.35 0.69 18.23
CA ALA A 280 18.04 0.15 16.91
C ALA A 280 16.53 -0.11 16.69
N LEU A 281 15.81 -0.57 17.73
CA LEU A 281 14.39 -0.89 17.65
C LEU A 281 13.45 0.29 17.92
N MET A 282 13.77 1.16 18.88
CA MET A 282 12.86 2.17 19.42
C MET A 282 13.21 3.60 18.99
N ASP A 283 12.19 4.42 18.78
CA ASP A 283 12.31 5.86 18.65
C ASP A 283 12.58 6.52 20.02
N GLU A 284 12.94 7.80 20.01
CA GLU A 284 13.20 8.60 21.23
C GLU A 284 11.96 8.74 22.14
N SER A 285 10.77 8.36 21.66
CA SER A 285 9.52 8.29 22.45
C SER A 285 9.22 6.89 23.00
N GLY A 286 10.10 5.91 22.77
CA GLY A 286 9.98 4.54 23.27
C GLY A 286 9.07 3.62 22.43
N ARG A 287 8.70 3.99 21.20
CA ARG A 287 7.89 3.15 20.30
C ARG A 287 8.76 2.46 19.26
N VAL A 288 8.37 1.27 18.79
CA VAL A 288 9.15 0.54 17.78
C VAL A 288 9.12 1.26 16.43
N ARG A 289 10.28 1.78 15.97
CA ARG A 289 10.42 2.86 14.98
C ARG A 289 9.50 2.72 13.76
N LEU A 290 9.64 1.61 13.03
CA LEU A 290 8.92 1.39 11.77
C LEU A 290 7.53 0.75 11.95
N LEU A 291 7.30 0.00 13.04
CA LEU A 291 6.02 -0.67 13.30
C LEU A 291 4.92 0.38 13.54
N GLY A 292 5.22 1.38 14.36
CA GLY A 292 4.33 2.53 14.57
C GLY A 292 4.06 3.34 13.30
N THR A 293 5.05 3.44 12.39
CA THR A 293 4.87 4.08 11.07
C THR A 293 3.79 3.37 10.24
N PHE A 294 3.82 2.04 10.17
CA PHE A 294 2.81 1.25 9.45
C PHE A 294 1.40 1.48 10.00
N ILE A 295 1.25 1.41 11.33
CA ILE A 295 -0.04 1.56 12.03
C ILE A 295 -0.60 2.98 11.89
N GLY A 296 0.25 4.01 11.92
CA GLY A 296 -0.15 5.41 11.81
C GLY A 296 -0.39 5.93 10.38
N ASP A 297 0.26 5.34 9.38
CA ASP A 297 0.31 5.88 8.01
C ASP A 297 -0.33 4.96 6.96
N VAL A 298 0.23 3.76 6.80
CA VAL A 298 -0.14 2.81 5.74
C VAL A 298 -1.54 2.25 5.96
N PHE A 299 -1.86 1.86 7.21
CA PHE A 299 -3.15 1.26 7.53
C PHE A 299 -4.34 2.25 7.38
N PRO A 300 -4.30 3.50 7.89
CA PRO A 300 -5.38 4.47 7.66
C PRO A 300 -5.54 4.91 6.20
N ALA A 301 -4.45 4.93 5.43
CA ALA A 301 -4.48 5.14 3.98
C ALA A 301 -5.26 4.01 3.28
N PHE A 302 -4.89 2.75 3.55
CA PHE A 302 -5.58 1.58 3.01
C PHE A 302 -7.08 1.57 3.36
N VAL A 303 -7.42 1.75 4.64
CA VAL A 303 -8.83 1.76 5.13
C VAL A 303 -9.68 2.84 4.47
N SER A 304 -9.10 3.96 4.02
CA SER A 304 -9.84 4.99 3.28
C SER A 304 -10.37 4.53 1.91
N THR A 305 -9.83 3.42 1.37
CA THR A 305 -10.24 2.81 0.10
C THR A 305 -11.19 1.63 0.25
N SER A 306 -11.34 1.05 1.44
CA SER A 306 -12.06 -0.21 1.67
C SER A 306 -13.49 -0.23 1.12
N ASP A 307 -14.20 0.91 1.09
CA ASP A 307 -15.52 0.99 0.47
C ASP A 307 -15.49 0.64 -1.03
N ALA A 308 -14.60 1.27 -1.80
CA ALA A 308 -14.50 1.01 -3.23
C ALA A 308 -13.93 -0.38 -3.54
N VAL A 309 -13.07 -0.90 -2.67
CA VAL A 309 -12.40 -2.19 -2.81
C VAL A 309 -13.32 -3.38 -2.45
N LEU A 310 -14.21 -3.22 -1.47
CA LEU A 310 -15.00 -4.33 -0.89
C LEU A 310 -16.52 -4.22 -1.14
N ASN A 311 -17.09 -3.02 -1.05
CA ASN A 311 -18.55 -2.83 -1.00
C ASN A 311 -19.19 -2.58 -2.37
N ARG A 312 -18.38 -2.26 -3.40
CA ARG A 312 -18.88 -1.87 -4.73
C ARG A 312 -18.94 -3.01 -5.75
N ASN A 313 -19.07 -4.26 -5.28
CA ASN A 313 -19.22 -5.46 -6.11
C ASN A 313 -18.20 -5.56 -7.26
N GLY A 314 -16.95 -5.15 -7.02
CA GLY A 314 -15.92 -5.13 -8.07
C GLY A 314 -16.17 -4.08 -9.15
N ALA A 315 -16.64 -2.89 -8.79
CA ALA A 315 -16.60 -1.71 -9.66
C ALA A 315 -15.16 -1.35 -10.07
N VAL A 316 -15.02 -0.53 -11.12
CA VAL A 316 -13.70 -0.01 -11.53
C VAL A 316 -13.27 1.08 -10.55
N LEU A 317 -12.02 1.04 -10.13
CA LEU A 317 -11.44 2.05 -9.24
C LEU A 317 -11.15 3.35 -10.01
N ASP A 318 -11.71 4.46 -9.53
CA ASP A 318 -11.40 5.80 -10.04
C ASP A 318 -9.93 6.18 -9.78
N ALA A 319 -9.51 7.32 -10.34
CA ALA A 319 -8.14 7.79 -10.24
C ALA A 319 -7.71 8.13 -8.80
N GLU A 320 -8.63 8.48 -7.90
CA GLU A 320 -8.31 8.84 -6.52
C GLU A 320 -8.01 7.58 -5.70
N HIS A 321 -8.87 6.57 -5.79
CA HIS A 321 -8.66 5.28 -5.12
C HIS A 321 -7.43 4.54 -5.64
N ARG A 322 -7.16 4.58 -6.96
CA ARG A 322 -5.92 4.02 -7.54
C ARG A 322 -4.68 4.76 -7.04
N SER A 323 -4.69 6.10 -7.07
CA SER A 323 -3.56 6.92 -6.58
C SER A 323 -3.25 6.66 -5.10
N VAL A 324 -4.26 6.42 -4.25
CA VAL A 324 -4.07 6.01 -2.86
C VAL A 324 -3.48 4.61 -2.74
N LEU A 325 -4.01 3.63 -3.46
CA LEU A 325 -3.48 2.25 -3.44
C LEU A 325 -2.05 2.17 -3.96
N GLU A 326 -1.70 2.89 -5.02
CA GLU A 326 -0.31 3.05 -5.50
C GLU A 326 0.60 3.52 -4.36
N GLY A 327 0.18 4.51 -3.57
CA GLY A 327 0.92 4.95 -2.39
C GLY A 327 1.02 3.90 -1.29
N VAL A 328 -0.05 3.14 -1.01
CA VAL A 328 -0.03 2.04 -0.03
C VAL A 328 0.95 0.94 -0.46
N MET A 329 1.00 0.59 -1.75
CA MET A 329 1.94 -0.38 -2.32
C MET A 329 3.41 0.05 -2.16
N GLU A 330 3.73 1.30 -2.51
CA GLU A 330 5.08 1.85 -2.34
C GLU A 330 5.52 1.80 -0.88
N ARG A 331 4.63 2.22 0.02
CA ARG A 331 4.93 2.39 1.45
C ARG A 331 4.98 1.07 2.22
N LEU A 332 4.24 0.05 1.77
CA LEU A 332 4.45 -1.35 2.17
C LEU A 332 5.84 -1.86 1.79
N SER A 333 6.31 -1.53 0.59
CA SER A 333 7.62 -1.95 0.06
C SER A 333 8.79 -1.25 0.78
N GLU A 334 8.63 0.04 1.08
CA GLU A 334 9.55 0.83 1.93
C GLU A 334 9.62 0.25 3.35
N PHE A 335 8.46 0.00 3.99
CA PHE A 335 8.37 -0.59 5.32
C PHE A 335 9.05 -1.96 5.41
N ALA A 336 8.77 -2.86 4.46
CA ALA A 336 9.40 -4.18 4.39
C ALA A 336 10.93 -4.08 4.27
N SER A 337 11.42 -3.17 3.42
CA SER A 337 12.86 -2.95 3.21
C SER A 337 13.56 -2.37 4.43
N GLY A 338 12.96 -1.35 5.07
CA GLY A 338 13.50 -0.75 6.29
C GLY A 338 13.55 -1.73 7.45
N LEU A 339 12.48 -2.52 7.65
CA LEU A 339 12.42 -3.53 8.71
C LEU A 339 13.41 -4.68 8.46
N SER A 340 13.57 -5.11 7.21
CA SER A 340 14.61 -6.09 6.83
C SER A 340 16.02 -5.59 7.15
N GLY A 341 16.29 -4.30 6.93
CA GLY A 341 17.52 -3.63 7.37
C GLY A 341 17.73 -3.71 8.89
N ILE A 342 16.72 -3.35 9.68
CA ILE A 342 16.77 -3.42 11.16
C ILE A 342 17.01 -4.86 11.63
N VAL A 343 16.27 -5.85 11.10
CA VAL A 343 16.45 -7.27 11.43
C VAL A 343 17.85 -7.77 11.08
N THR A 344 18.41 -7.32 9.95
CA THR A 344 19.80 -7.64 9.56
C THR A 344 20.81 -7.09 10.56
N SER A 345 20.66 -5.85 11.02
CA SER A 345 21.53 -5.24 12.03
C SER A 345 21.42 -5.97 13.38
N LEU A 346 20.22 -6.31 13.84
CA LEU A 346 20.01 -7.04 15.09
C LEU A 346 20.65 -8.44 15.04
N ARG A 347 20.56 -9.14 13.91
CA ARG A 347 21.26 -10.41 13.68
C ARG A 347 22.79 -10.28 13.76
N GLN A 348 23.36 -9.10 13.46
CA GLN A 348 24.81 -8.82 13.57
C GLN A 348 25.23 -8.44 15.01
N VAL A 349 24.38 -7.74 15.76
CA VAL A 349 24.61 -7.43 17.20
C VAL A 349 24.53 -8.69 18.08
N GLY A 350 23.93 -9.77 17.58
CA GLY A 350 23.94 -11.08 18.25
C GLY A 350 22.90 -11.22 19.36
N THR A 351 21.74 -10.56 19.21
CA THR A 351 20.72 -10.26 20.25
C THR A 351 19.96 -11.46 20.87
N GLY A 352 20.50 -12.67 20.75
CA GLY A 352 19.99 -13.88 21.41
C GLY A 352 18.49 -14.13 21.23
N ALA A 353 17.85 -14.61 22.30
CA ALA A 353 16.41 -14.93 22.33
C ALA A 353 15.53 -13.75 22.79
N GLU A 354 16.05 -12.52 22.80
CA GLU A 354 15.38 -11.36 23.42
C GLU A 354 14.44 -10.63 22.46
N VAL A 355 14.77 -10.54 21.18
CA VAL A 355 13.94 -9.90 20.14
C VAL A 355 13.18 -10.97 19.34
N PRO A 356 11.89 -10.78 18.99
CA PRO A 356 11.10 -11.76 18.22
C PRO A 356 11.47 -11.75 16.73
N LEU A 357 12.75 -11.99 16.38
CA LEU A 357 13.31 -11.84 15.04
C LEU A 357 12.50 -12.57 13.95
N GLN A 358 12.11 -13.83 14.19
CA GLN A 358 11.28 -14.59 13.24
C GLN A 358 9.95 -13.89 12.92
N LEU A 359 9.28 -13.29 13.92
CA LEU A 359 8.03 -12.55 13.69
C LEU A 359 8.28 -11.27 12.90
N LEU A 360 9.45 -10.64 13.04
CA LEU A 360 9.84 -9.48 12.23
C LEU A 360 10.13 -9.89 10.78
N ASP A 361 10.80 -11.02 10.53
CA ASP A 361 10.94 -11.60 9.19
C ASP A 361 9.56 -11.92 8.57
N GLU A 362 8.65 -12.54 9.34
CA GLU A 362 7.25 -12.81 8.96
C GLU A 362 6.42 -11.53 8.67
N ILE A 363 6.80 -10.38 9.22
CA ILE A 363 6.20 -9.06 8.94
C ILE A 363 6.79 -8.45 7.67
N VAL A 364 8.10 -8.57 7.44
CA VAL A 364 8.76 -8.16 6.17
C VAL A 364 8.11 -8.89 4.99
N GLU A 365 8.00 -10.22 5.07
CA GLU A 365 7.37 -11.04 4.03
C GLU A 365 5.88 -10.72 3.88
N GLY A 366 5.15 -10.53 5.00
CA GLY A 366 3.74 -10.15 4.98
C GLY A 366 3.49 -8.79 4.31
N ALA A 367 4.41 -7.84 4.47
CA ALA A 367 4.35 -6.53 3.82
C ALA A 367 4.62 -6.62 2.31
N TRP A 368 5.62 -7.39 1.88
CA TRP A 368 5.87 -7.67 0.45
C TRP A 368 4.68 -8.37 -0.23
N VAL A 369 4.14 -9.42 0.40
CA VAL A 369 2.96 -10.14 -0.10
C VAL A 369 1.73 -9.23 -0.19
N THR A 370 1.56 -8.30 0.76
CA THR A 370 0.47 -7.32 0.70
C THR A 370 0.68 -6.29 -0.41
N ALA A 371 1.92 -5.81 -0.63
CA ALA A 371 2.23 -4.87 -1.72
C ALA A 371 1.96 -5.49 -3.11
N ASN A 372 2.37 -6.74 -3.31
CA ASN A 372 2.11 -7.49 -4.55
C ASN A 372 0.60 -7.71 -4.78
N GLU A 373 -0.20 -7.87 -3.73
CA GLU A 373 -1.66 -7.94 -3.86
C GLU A 373 -2.28 -6.59 -4.27
N VAL A 374 -1.72 -5.46 -3.83
CA VAL A 374 -2.10 -4.14 -4.35
C VAL A 374 -1.76 -4.01 -5.83
N MET A 375 -0.56 -4.45 -6.26
CA MET A 375 -0.19 -4.49 -7.68
C MET A 375 -1.18 -5.34 -8.50
N ARG A 376 -1.58 -6.51 -7.97
CA ARG A 376 -2.56 -7.39 -8.61
C ARG A 376 -3.93 -6.71 -8.74
N LEU A 377 -4.42 -6.03 -7.70
CA LEU A 377 -5.68 -5.27 -7.77
C LEU A 377 -5.63 -4.10 -8.77
N LEU A 378 -4.48 -3.41 -8.86
CA LEU A 378 -4.27 -2.30 -9.80
C LEU A 378 -4.16 -2.79 -11.26
N ALA A 379 -3.47 -3.93 -11.50
CA ALA A 379 -3.31 -4.53 -12.82
C ALA A 379 -4.63 -5.06 -13.41
N LEU A 380 -5.61 -5.39 -12.57
CA LEU A 380 -6.96 -5.77 -12.99
C LEU A 380 -7.85 -4.59 -13.40
N GLN A 381 -7.43 -3.34 -13.16
CA GLN A 381 -8.21 -2.17 -13.58
C GLN A 381 -8.03 -1.95 -15.09
N PRO A 382 -9.11 -1.66 -15.84
CA PRO A 382 -9.04 -1.55 -17.30
C PRO A 382 -8.08 -0.43 -17.72
N THR A 383 -7.02 -0.79 -18.43
CA THR A 383 -6.12 0.16 -19.09
C THR A 383 -6.87 0.84 -20.24
N THR A 384 -7.51 1.96 -19.94
CA THR A 384 -8.37 2.69 -20.88
C THR A 384 -7.64 3.04 -22.18
N PRO A 385 -8.00 2.46 -23.34
CA PRO A 385 -7.68 3.08 -24.62
C PRO A 385 -8.45 4.40 -24.66
N ALA A 386 -7.78 5.51 -24.95
CA ALA A 386 -8.44 6.80 -25.02
C ALA A 386 -9.36 6.86 -26.24
N THR A 387 -10.61 6.40 -26.09
CA THR A 387 -11.71 6.70 -27.00
C THR A 387 -12.01 8.19 -26.87
N ILE A 388 -11.28 9.01 -27.63
CA ILE A 388 -11.53 10.45 -27.71
C ILE A 388 -12.82 10.64 -28.52
N GLU A 389 -13.96 10.64 -27.85
CA GLU A 389 -15.07 11.46 -28.34
C GLU A 389 -14.57 12.91 -28.34
N PRO A 390 -14.66 13.64 -29.47
CA PRO A 390 -14.22 15.03 -29.52
C PRO A 390 -15.09 15.86 -28.57
N PRO A 391 -14.49 16.59 -27.60
CA PRO A 391 -15.26 17.37 -26.64
C PRO A 391 -16.05 18.48 -27.36
N ALA A 392 -17.25 18.77 -26.86
CA ALA A 392 -18.25 19.64 -27.50
C ALA A 392 -17.85 21.13 -27.66
N TRP A 393 -16.60 21.51 -27.39
CA TRP A 393 -16.05 22.82 -27.80
C TRP A 393 -15.52 22.80 -29.25
N ALA A 394 -15.40 21.64 -29.89
CA ALA A 394 -15.03 21.50 -31.30
C ALA A 394 -16.10 22.05 -32.28
N GLU A 395 -17.30 22.36 -31.80
CA GLU A 395 -18.36 23.05 -32.57
C GLU A 395 -18.67 24.42 -31.95
N LEU A 396 -17.92 25.47 -32.33
CA LEU A 396 -18.34 26.89 -32.40
C LEU A 396 -17.25 27.67 -33.19
N PRO A 397 -17.58 28.79 -33.88
CA PRO A 397 -16.86 29.19 -35.08
C PRO A 397 -15.66 30.13 -34.87
N GLU A 398 -14.77 30.12 -35.86
CA GLU A 398 -13.73 31.14 -36.05
C GLU A 398 -14.35 32.52 -36.27
N ASN A 399 -13.95 33.51 -35.47
CA ASN A 399 -14.34 34.90 -35.65
C ASN A 399 -13.26 35.66 -36.43
N THR A 400 -13.62 36.28 -37.58
CA THR A 400 -13.68 37.76 -37.67
C THR A 400 -14.20 38.28 -39.02
N ALA A 401 -14.80 39.47 -38.98
CA ALA A 401 -14.95 40.45 -40.07
C ALA A 401 -15.60 40.01 -41.40
N GLY A 402 -16.92 40.20 -41.51
CA GLY A 402 -17.67 40.24 -42.78
C GLY A 402 -18.86 41.20 -42.69
N VAL A 403 -18.97 42.15 -43.63
CA VAL A 403 -19.91 43.29 -43.53
C VAL A 403 -21.13 43.15 -44.47
N SER A 404 -22.29 43.60 -43.98
CA SER A 404 -23.52 43.97 -44.69
C SER A 404 -24.46 42.86 -45.23
N HIS A 405 -25.77 43.13 -45.03
CA HIS A 405 -26.95 42.64 -45.77
C HIS A 405 -27.20 41.10 -45.88
N GLY A 406 -28.44 40.62 -46.04
CA GLY A 406 -29.71 41.31 -45.92
C GLY A 406 -30.91 40.52 -46.50
N ASN A 407 -31.89 40.20 -45.63
CA ASN A 407 -33.30 39.96 -45.93
C ASN A 407 -33.75 38.73 -46.79
N SER A 408 -34.76 38.00 -46.25
CA SER A 408 -35.81 37.22 -46.95
C SER A 408 -35.49 35.86 -47.61
N GLY A 409 -36.55 35.06 -47.82
CA GLY A 409 -36.56 33.83 -48.66
C GLY A 409 -36.61 32.50 -47.87
N ARG A 410 -37.73 31.80 -47.58
CA ARG A 410 -39.03 31.51 -48.22
C ARG A 410 -39.07 30.11 -48.91
N ARG A 411 -40.09 29.33 -48.55
CA ARG A 411 -40.56 27.99 -49.04
C ARG A 411 -39.91 26.76 -48.36
N LYS A 412 -40.57 25.63 -48.05
CA LYS A 412 -41.97 25.06 -48.15
C LYS A 412 -42.05 23.78 -49.01
N GLY A 413 -42.24 22.64 -48.33
CA GLY A 413 -42.74 21.35 -48.85
C GLY A 413 -42.70 20.33 -47.71
N LYS A 414 -43.82 19.78 -47.17
CA LYS A 414 -44.79 18.84 -47.76
C LYS A 414 -44.12 17.64 -48.46
N GLY A 415 -44.35 16.38 -48.08
CA GLY A 415 -45.19 15.82 -46.99
C GLY A 415 -45.91 14.52 -47.42
N LYS A 416 -46.88 14.06 -46.62
CA LYS A 416 -47.61 12.75 -46.68
C LYS A 416 -46.75 11.57 -46.17
N GLY A 417 -47.19 10.71 -45.23
CA GLY A 417 -48.30 10.83 -44.27
C GLY A 417 -49.52 9.91 -44.50
N LYS A 418 -49.71 8.94 -43.58
CA LYS A 418 -50.95 8.27 -43.09
C LYS A 418 -50.48 7.46 -41.85
N ALA A 419 -51.06 7.56 -40.64
CA ALA A 419 -52.44 7.31 -40.17
C ALA A 419 -52.78 5.80 -40.14
N LYS A 420 -53.52 5.24 -39.16
CA LYS A 420 -54.43 5.85 -38.17
C LYS A 420 -54.77 4.89 -36.99
N GLY A 421 -55.02 5.43 -35.78
CA GLY A 421 -55.56 4.69 -34.60
C GLY A 421 -55.02 5.30 -33.30
N ARG A 422 -55.73 6.09 -32.47
CA ARG A 422 -57.16 6.21 -32.10
C ARG A 422 -57.61 5.02 -31.24
N ARG A 423 -58.14 5.16 -30.02
CA ARG A 423 -58.72 6.30 -29.24
C ARG A 423 -57.93 6.50 -27.90
N ALA A 424 -57.93 7.61 -27.15
CA ALA A 424 -58.97 8.59 -26.73
C ALA A 424 -60.04 7.99 -25.79
N ALA A 425 -60.60 8.67 -24.77
CA ALA A 425 -60.45 10.05 -24.24
C ALA A 425 -60.45 9.96 -22.67
N ALA A 426 -60.83 10.90 -21.79
CA ALA A 426 -61.33 12.30 -21.74
C ALA A 426 -61.14 12.79 -20.27
N ALA A 427 -61.30 14.03 -19.80
CA ALA A 427 -61.45 15.40 -20.36
C ALA A 427 -60.66 16.37 -19.43
N GLY A 428 -60.47 17.66 -19.68
CA GLY A 428 -61.47 18.75 -19.52
C GLY A 428 -61.59 19.18 -18.04
N GLU A 429 -61.52 20.45 -17.63
CA GLU A 429 -61.43 21.76 -18.32
C GLU A 429 -60.49 22.68 -17.48
N GLY A 430 -59.78 23.70 -18.01
CA GLY A 430 -60.25 25.10 -18.17
C GLY A 430 -60.18 25.93 -16.86
N SER A 431 -59.78 27.21 -16.80
CA SER A 431 -59.07 28.11 -17.74
C SER A 431 -58.63 29.42 -17.03
N SER A 432 -57.36 29.83 -17.17
CA SER A 432 -56.83 31.20 -16.87
C SER A 432 -56.90 31.67 -15.39
N THR A 433 -56.19 32.69 -14.89
CA THR A 433 -55.27 33.73 -15.44
C THR A 433 -54.04 33.96 -14.53
N ALA A 434 -52.92 34.37 -15.14
CA ALA A 434 -51.82 35.21 -14.62
C ALA A 434 -51.50 35.28 -13.09
N GLY A 435 -50.26 34.88 -12.75
CA GLY A 435 -49.59 35.20 -11.48
C GLY A 435 -48.08 35.01 -11.61
N SER A 436 -47.27 35.81 -10.92
CA SER A 436 -45.81 35.68 -10.86
C SER A 436 -45.37 35.06 -9.54
N SER A 437 -44.20 34.41 -9.58
CA SER A 437 -43.34 34.06 -8.45
C SER A 437 -43.68 32.76 -7.69
N GLU A 438 -42.59 32.09 -7.26
CA GLU A 438 -42.48 30.92 -6.38
C GLU A 438 -43.15 29.58 -6.77
N PRO A 439 -42.34 28.50 -6.76
CA PRO A 439 -42.81 27.14 -6.46
C PRO A 439 -42.09 26.59 -5.22
N GLN A 440 -42.76 26.58 -4.05
CA GLN A 440 -42.27 25.80 -2.92
C GLN A 440 -42.59 24.30 -3.08
N VAL A 441 -41.56 23.49 -2.92
CA VAL A 441 -41.56 22.10 -2.40
C VAL A 441 -42.60 21.13 -3.00
N ALA A 442 -42.10 20.30 -3.92
CA ALA A 442 -42.41 18.87 -3.92
C ALA A 442 -41.08 18.09 -3.82
N ARG A 443 -40.97 17.15 -2.89
CA ARG A 443 -39.77 16.30 -2.73
C ARG A 443 -39.69 15.24 -3.82
N PRO A 444 -38.48 14.98 -4.35
CA PRO A 444 -37.93 13.65 -4.54
C PRO A 444 -37.13 13.23 -3.29
N ASP A 445 -36.92 11.93 -3.12
CA ASP A 445 -36.32 11.37 -1.89
C ASP A 445 -34.81 11.61 -1.74
N THR A 446 -34.33 11.36 -0.52
CA THR A 446 -32.95 11.62 -0.07
C THR A 446 -31.93 10.67 -0.71
N ALA A 447 -31.56 10.92 -1.95
CA ALA A 447 -30.28 10.48 -2.51
C ALA A 447 -29.16 11.34 -1.90
N THR A 448 -28.42 10.79 -0.94
CA THR A 448 -27.28 11.47 -0.30
C THR A 448 -26.24 11.86 -1.36
N ALA A 449 -26.10 13.15 -1.63
CA ALA A 449 -25.05 13.65 -2.52
C ALA A 449 -23.67 13.23 -1.96
N PRO A 450 -22.75 12.71 -2.78
CA PRO A 450 -21.47 12.20 -2.28
C PRO A 450 -20.64 13.35 -1.71
N THR A 451 -20.36 13.29 -0.41
CA THR A 451 -19.41 14.19 0.26
C THR A 451 -18.11 14.19 -0.52
N ARG A 452 -17.75 15.33 -1.14
CA ARG A 452 -16.59 15.41 -2.03
C ARG A 452 -15.34 15.05 -1.23
N LYS A 453 -14.82 13.84 -1.45
CA LYS A 453 -13.53 13.43 -0.89
C LYS A 453 -12.42 14.22 -1.58
N VAL A 454 -11.31 14.37 -0.87
CA VAL A 454 -10.09 15.00 -1.35
C VAL A 454 -8.93 14.09 -0.98
N ILE A 455 -7.97 13.93 -1.89
CA ILE A 455 -6.71 13.25 -1.60
C ILE A 455 -5.88 14.15 -0.69
N VAL A 456 -5.65 13.71 0.55
CA VAL A 456 -4.81 14.38 1.55
C VAL A 456 -3.61 13.48 1.86
N ARG A 457 -2.41 14.04 2.00
CA ARG A 457 -1.24 13.29 2.48
C ARG A 457 -1.19 13.32 4.02
N SER A 458 -0.81 12.20 4.60
CA SER A 458 -0.68 12.00 6.05
C SER A 458 0.44 12.86 6.68
N GLU A 459 0.68 12.64 7.98
CA GLU A 459 1.89 13.11 8.68
C GLU A 459 3.18 12.70 7.96
N LEU A 460 3.20 11.52 7.34
CA LEU A 460 4.41 10.80 6.94
C LEU A 460 4.56 10.62 5.41
N GLY A 461 3.53 10.96 4.62
CA GLY A 461 3.60 11.06 3.16
C GLY A 461 2.53 10.29 2.39
N THR A 462 2.04 9.16 2.94
CA THR A 462 1.04 8.32 2.26
C THR A 462 -0.26 9.09 2.02
N LYS A 463 -0.84 8.90 0.83
CA LYS A 463 -2.11 9.51 0.42
C LYS A 463 -3.28 8.80 1.11
N LYS A 464 -4.28 9.56 1.54
CA LYS A 464 -5.55 9.07 2.11
C LYS A 464 -6.71 9.87 1.51
N LEU A 465 -7.88 9.25 1.34
CA LEU A 465 -9.11 10.02 1.09
C LEU A 465 -9.66 10.58 2.41
N ALA A 466 -9.89 11.90 2.45
CA ALA A 466 -10.52 12.60 3.56
C ALA A 466 -11.71 13.46 3.06
N THR A 467 -12.63 13.79 3.95
CA THR A 467 -13.72 14.75 3.68
C THR A 467 -13.21 16.19 3.65
N THR A 468 -13.96 17.08 3.02
CA THR A 468 -13.70 18.54 3.04
C THR A 468 -13.88 19.20 4.42
N GLU A 469 -14.30 18.46 5.44
CA GLU A 469 -14.40 18.93 6.83
C GLU A 469 -13.18 18.47 7.64
N GLU A 470 -12.79 17.19 7.54
CA GLU A 470 -11.50 16.70 8.06
C GLU A 470 -10.31 17.52 7.51
N ALA A 471 -10.35 17.87 6.22
CA ALA A 471 -9.32 18.71 5.59
C ALA A 471 -9.31 20.16 6.11
N ARG A 472 -10.45 20.69 6.58
CA ARG A 472 -10.55 22.06 7.15
C ARG A 472 -10.27 22.12 8.65
N ALA A 473 -10.50 21.02 9.38
CA ALA A 473 -10.21 20.93 10.81
C ALA A 473 -8.72 21.14 11.16
N SER A 474 -7.83 21.08 10.16
CA SER A 474 -6.41 21.45 10.31
C SER A 474 -6.14 22.97 10.33
N SER A 475 -7.17 23.83 10.22
CA SER A 475 -7.05 25.28 10.05
C SER A 475 -7.24 26.13 11.34
N ALA A 476 -7.11 25.55 12.54
CA ALA A 476 -7.28 26.26 13.82
C ALA A 476 -6.29 27.43 14.06
N ALA A 477 -5.20 27.51 13.28
CA ALA A 477 -4.15 28.53 13.43
C ALA A 477 -4.68 29.98 13.38
N THR A 478 -5.64 30.25 12.49
CA THR A 478 -6.21 31.60 12.30
C THR A 478 -6.96 32.07 13.54
N GLU A 479 -7.63 31.16 14.25
CA GLU A 479 -8.45 31.48 15.42
C GLU A 479 -7.57 31.78 16.64
N HIS A 480 -6.47 31.03 16.83
CA HIS A 480 -5.50 31.30 17.90
C HIS A 480 -4.79 32.66 17.70
N LEU A 481 -4.37 33.00 16.47
CA LEU A 481 -3.76 34.30 16.19
C LEU A 481 -4.72 35.48 16.43
N GLN A 482 -6.02 35.30 16.15
CA GLN A 482 -7.05 36.30 16.48
C GLN A 482 -7.26 36.44 17.99
N MET A 483 -7.14 35.36 18.77
CA MET A 483 -7.25 35.40 20.23
C MET A 483 -6.23 36.38 20.85
N TRP A 484 -4.98 36.36 20.37
CA TRP A 484 -3.93 37.27 20.83
C TRP A 484 -4.16 38.74 20.45
N GLN A 485 -5.05 39.04 19.50
CA GLN A 485 -5.43 40.40 19.08
C GLN A 485 -6.69 40.96 19.75
N ALA A 486 -7.42 40.16 20.55
CA ALA A 486 -8.67 40.60 21.21
C ALA A 486 -8.47 41.78 22.19
N PRO A 487 -9.45 42.69 22.38
CA PRO A 487 -9.30 43.83 23.29
C PRO A 487 -8.90 43.44 24.72
N PRO A 488 -8.12 44.27 25.45
CA PRO A 488 -7.75 44.00 26.84
C PRO A 488 -8.98 43.90 27.76
N SER A 489 -9.30 42.70 28.23
CA SER A 489 -10.38 42.42 29.20
C SER A 489 -9.92 41.40 30.24
N LYS A 490 -10.60 41.35 31.38
CA LYS A 490 -10.24 40.46 32.50
C LYS A 490 -10.73 39.02 32.27
N GLU A 491 -11.81 38.88 31.50
CA GLU A 491 -12.37 37.61 31.04
C GLU A 491 -11.43 36.96 30.00
N ALA A 492 -10.97 37.74 29.02
CA ALA A 492 -10.05 37.27 27.98
C ALA A 492 -8.71 36.79 28.56
N LEU A 493 -8.18 37.48 29.57
CA LEU A 493 -6.89 37.19 30.19
C LEU A 493 -6.77 35.74 30.69
N ALA A 494 -7.84 35.13 31.22
CA ALA A 494 -7.81 33.76 31.71
C ALA A 494 -7.50 32.75 30.59
N GLY A 495 -8.18 32.86 29.43
CA GLY A 495 -7.94 32.00 28.27
C GLY A 495 -6.56 32.23 27.64
N LEU A 496 -6.05 33.47 27.66
CA LEU A 496 -4.69 33.77 27.20
C LEU A 496 -3.62 33.11 28.10
N LEU A 497 -3.83 33.07 29.42
CA LEU A 497 -2.92 32.38 30.34
C LEU A 497 -2.95 30.85 30.16
N GLU A 498 -4.13 30.27 29.92
CA GLU A 498 -4.25 28.84 29.58
C GLU A 498 -3.56 28.51 28.23
N ARG A 499 -3.65 29.40 27.23
CA ARG A 499 -2.96 29.23 25.94
C ARG A 499 -1.45 29.41 26.07
N LEU A 500 -0.98 30.35 26.90
CA LEU A 500 0.44 30.53 27.25
C LEU A 500 1.07 29.24 27.79
N ASP A 501 0.39 28.54 28.71
CA ASP A 501 0.90 27.26 29.25
C ASP A 501 0.89 26.14 28.20
N LYS A 502 -0.04 26.16 27.24
CA LYS A 502 -0.04 25.23 26.09
C LYS A 502 1.08 25.53 25.08
N LEU A 503 1.45 26.80 24.87
CA LEU A 503 2.59 27.17 24.01
C LEU A 503 3.93 26.69 24.59
N LEU A 504 4.06 26.66 25.92
CA LEU A 504 5.22 26.10 26.63
C LEU A 504 5.30 24.56 26.60
N GLN A 505 4.29 23.87 26.07
CA GLN A 505 4.21 22.41 25.92
C GLN A 505 4.45 21.94 24.48
N PHE A 506 4.97 22.80 23.59
CA PHE A 506 5.22 22.41 22.19
C PHE A 506 6.28 21.31 22.09
N ASP A 507 5.88 20.18 21.50
CA ASP A 507 6.73 18.99 21.32
C ASP A 507 7.70 19.17 20.14
N LEU A 508 8.78 19.89 20.44
CA LEU A 508 9.93 20.09 19.55
C LEU A 508 10.74 18.80 19.30
N PRO A 509 10.98 17.91 20.29
CA PRO A 509 11.57 16.59 20.04
C PRO A 509 10.80 15.75 19.01
N ALA A 510 9.46 15.73 19.04
CA ALA A 510 8.68 15.03 18.01
C ALA A 510 8.89 15.61 16.60
N GLN A 511 9.10 16.93 16.46
CA GLN A 511 9.42 17.52 15.16
C GLN A 511 10.83 17.11 14.69
N GLN A 512 11.81 17.05 15.60
CA GLN A 512 13.17 16.58 15.31
C GLN A 512 13.19 15.09 14.93
N SER A 513 12.43 14.25 15.65
CA SER A 513 12.25 12.83 15.34
C SER A 513 11.64 12.62 13.95
N ALA A 514 10.62 13.38 13.57
CA ALA A 514 10.05 13.34 12.21
C ALA A 514 11.10 13.70 11.12
N VAL A 515 11.97 14.68 11.36
CA VAL A 515 13.08 15.03 10.45
C VAL A 515 14.12 13.90 10.37
N SER A 516 14.40 13.21 11.47
CA SER A 516 15.31 12.06 11.48
C SER A 516 14.71 10.85 10.75
N GLN A 517 13.41 10.59 10.88
CA GLN A 517 12.69 9.54 10.14
C GLN A 517 12.64 9.84 8.64
N ALA A 518 12.39 11.10 8.24
CA ALA A 518 12.34 11.51 6.83
C ALA A 518 13.61 11.16 6.03
N ARG A 519 14.78 11.11 6.69
CA ARG A 519 16.07 10.75 6.06
C ARG A 519 16.15 9.29 5.59
N GLN A 520 15.20 8.44 5.98
CA GLN A 520 15.13 7.03 5.63
C GLN A 520 13.97 6.72 4.66
N MET A 521 13.20 7.73 4.25
CA MET A 521 12.03 7.57 3.39
C MET A 521 12.32 7.90 1.92
N LYS A 522 11.38 7.52 1.06
CA LYS A 522 11.28 7.97 -0.33
C LYS A 522 11.45 9.49 -0.47
N PRO A 523 12.21 10.00 -1.47
CA PRO A 523 12.52 11.43 -1.60
C PRO A 523 11.30 12.36 -1.56
N GLU A 524 10.19 12.01 -2.23
CA GLU A 524 8.96 12.83 -2.28
C GLU A 524 8.12 12.82 -0.99
N ASP A 525 8.34 11.84 -0.10
CA ASP A 525 7.70 11.78 1.22
C ASP A 525 8.60 12.46 2.27
N ALA A 526 9.92 12.27 2.17
CA ALA A 526 10.91 13.03 2.92
C ALA A 526 10.76 14.53 2.69
N GLU A 527 10.59 14.96 1.43
CA GLU A 527 10.37 16.37 1.09
C GLU A 527 9.08 16.93 1.72
N HIS A 528 7.98 16.16 1.65
CA HIS A 528 6.68 16.51 2.22
C HIS A 528 6.72 16.63 3.75
N ILE A 529 7.41 15.72 4.45
CA ILE A 529 7.62 15.82 5.90
C ILE A 529 8.41 17.07 6.25
N LEU A 530 9.51 17.36 5.53
CA LEU A 530 10.33 18.54 5.78
C LEU A 530 9.52 19.83 5.63
N ASP A 531 8.71 19.96 4.58
CA ASP A 531 7.82 21.12 4.42
C ASP A 531 6.75 21.20 5.52
N ARG A 532 6.16 20.07 5.93
CA ARG A 532 5.17 20.01 7.03
C ARG A 532 5.78 20.43 8.37
N VAL A 533 7.01 20.01 8.67
CA VAL A 533 7.75 20.40 9.88
C VAL A 533 8.14 21.87 9.81
N ILE A 534 8.67 22.36 8.68
CA ILE A 534 9.00 23.78 8.48
C ILE A 534 7.77 24.67 8.71
N ALA A 535 6.61 24.28 8.17
CA ALA A 535 5.34 25.01 8.36
C ALA A 535 4.86 25.00 9.82
N ARG A 536 5.02 23.88 10.54
CA ARG A 536 4.70 23.79 11.98
C ARG A 536 5.61 24.67 12.83
N LEU A 537 6.92 24.65 12.59
CA LEU A 537 7.89 25.46 13.34
C LEU A 537 7.65 26.97 13.12
N GLN A 538 7.39 27.39 11.87
CA GLN A 538 7.01 28.77 11.54
C GLN A 538 5.72 29.17 12.26
N MET A 539 4.65 28.40 12.12
CA MET A 539 3.34 28.70 12.72
C MET A 539 3.41 28.82 14.26
N GLN A 540 4.18 27.94 14.91
CA GLN A 540 4.40 28.00 16.36
C GLN A 540 5.24 29.22 16.76
N ALA A 541 6.27 29.58 15.98
CA ALA A 541 7.06 30.79 16.21
C ALA A 541 6.20 32.06 16.07
N ASP A 542 5.35 32.13 15.05
CA ASP A 542 4.45 33.26 14.79
C ASP A 542 3.42 33.43 15.94
N GLU A 543 2.86 32.34 16.47
CA GLU A 543 1.94 32.42 17.62
C GLU A 543 2.66 32.78 18.93
N ILE A 544 3.90 32.31 19.13
CA ILE A 544 4.70 32.67 20.31
C ILE A 544 5.10 34.15 20.28
N ASP A 545 5.48 34.70 19.13
CA ASP A 545 5.80 36.14 19.01
C ASP A 545 4.55 37.01 19.25
N ALA A 546 3.41 36.61 18.69
CA ALA A 546 2.11 37.25 18.96
C ALA A 546 1.73 37.18 20.45
N CYS A 547 1.94 36.05 21.12
CA CYS A 547 1.73 35.87 22.56
C CYS A 547 2.62 36.79 23.41
N VAL A 548 3.92 36.85 23.07
CA VAL A 548 4.89 37.70 23.74
C VAL A 548 4.53 39.18 23.59
N ALA A 549 4.25 39.64 22.37
CA ALA A 549 3.82 41.01 22.11
C ALA A 549 2.50 41.32 22.85
N ALA A 550 1.56 40.38 22.86
CA ALA A 550 0.27 40.51 23.53
C ALA A 550 0.39 40.70 25.05
N LEU A 551 1.32 40.00 25.71
CA LEU A 551 1.49 40.05 27.18
C LEU A 551 2.47 41.14 27.64
N GLN A 552 3.31 41.67 26.74
CA GLN A 552 4.12 42.86 27.00
C GLN A 552 3.36 44.20 26.82
N GLU A 553 2.15 44.17 26.24
CA GLU A 553 1.29 45.34 26.06
C GLU A 553 0.91 45.99 27.41
N PRO A 554 1.12 47.30 27.61
CA PRO A 554 0.97 47.94 28.93
C PRO A 554 -0.41 47.81 29.58
N ARG A 555 -1.52 47.87 28.82
CA ARG A 555 -2.88 47.81 29.36
C ARG A 555 -3.18 46.39 29.87
N ARG A 556 -2.89 45.36 29.07
CA ARG A 556 -2.98 43.94 29.48
C ARG A 556 -2.07 43.63 30.66
N ARG A 557 -0.83 44.13 30.69
CA ARG A 557 0.07 43.94 31.83
C ARG A 557 -0.49 44.54 33.12
N GLY A 558 -1.27 45.62 33.03
CA GLY A 558 -2.00 46.22 34.15
C GLY A 558 -3.23 45.44 34.64
N LEU A 559 -3.65 44.36 33.96
CA LEU A 559 -4.76 43.49 34.39
C LEU A 559 -4.30 42.30 35.27
N LEU A 560 -3.00 42.02 35.31
CA LEU A 560 -2.39 40.94 36.11
C LEU A 560 -2.43 41.28 37.61
N THR A 561 -2.64 40.26 38.46
CA THR A 561 -2.45 40.44 39.91
C THR A 561 -0.96 40.56 40.26
N PRO A 562 -0.60 41.17 41.41
CA PRO A 562 0.80 41.23 41.86
C PRO A 562 1.48 39.86 41.99
N SER A 563 0.72 38.79 42.25
CA SER A 563 1.19 37.41 42.28
C SER A 563 1.43 36.79 40.90
N GLN A 564 0.70 37.21 39.86
CA GLN A 564 0.85 36.70 38.49
C GLN A 564 2.00 37.38 37.73
N VAL A 565 2.37 38.61 38.09
CA VAL A 565 3.41 39.38 37.35
C VAL A 565 4.77 38.66 37.27
N PRO A 566 5.31 38.03 38.34
CA PRO A 566 6.53 37.23 38.24
C PRO A 566 6.35 35.98 37.38
N GLU A 567 5.29 35.21 37.61
CA GLU A 567 5.02 33.95 36.89
C GLU A 567 4.91 34.18 35.38
N VAL A 568 4.16 35.20 34.95
CA VAL A 568 4.00 35.57 33.54
C VAL A 568 5.32 36.09 32.95
N HIS A 569 6.16 36.76 33.75
CA HIS A 569 7.48 37.19 33.29
C HIS A 569 8.40 35.99 33.01
N ASP A 570 8.47 35.02 33.91
CA ASP A 570 9.28 33.81 33.74
C ASP A 570 8.79 32.96 32.55
N LYS A 571 7.46 32.84 32.37
CA LYS A 571 6.86 32.19 31.19
C LYS A 571 7.22 32.92 29.88
N ILE A 572 7.22 34.26 29.85
CA ILE A 572 7.66 35.04 28.68
C ILE A 572 9.16 34.85 28.40
N VAL A 573 10.01 34.79 29.42
CA VAL A 573 11.46 34.54 29.26
C VAL A 573 11.69 33.15 28.64
N ARG A 574 10.99 32.11 29.14
CA ARG A 574 11.02 30.76 28.56
C ARG A 574 10.54 30.73 27.10
N LEU A 575 9.43 31.40 26.80
CA LEU A 575 8.91 31.51 25.42
C LEU A 575 9.91 32.17 24.46
N LYS A 576 10.66 33.20 24.90
CA LYS A 576 11.69 33.84 24.06
C LYS A 576 12.89 32.92 23.77
N GLY A 577 13.23 32.05 24.72
CA GLY A 577 14.17 30.95 24.48
C GLY A 577 13.66 30.00 23.39
N MET A 578 12.46 29.46 23.58
CA MET A 578 11.81 28.54 22.62
C MET A 578 11.65 29.17 21.22
N LEU A 579 11.24 30.44 21.14
CA LEU A 579 11.10 31.18 19.87
C LEU A 579 12.42 31.24 19.10
N SER A 580 13.52 31.53 19.81
CA SER A 580 14.86 31.59 19.23
C SER A 580 15.32 30.23 18.70
N GLU A 581 15.00 29.16 19.43
CA GLU A 581 15.29 27.79 19.02
C GLU A 581 14.46 27.35 17.82
N LEU A 582 13.14 27.57 17.84
CA LEU A 582 12.21 27.24 16.75
C LEU A 582 12.64 27.92 15.45
N GLN A 583 12.89 29.23 15.47
CA GLN A 583 13.38 29.97 14.31
C GLN A 583 14.77 29.50 13.85
N GLY A 584 15.65 29.10 14.78
CA GLY A 584 16.95 28.53 14.46
C GLY A 584 16.84 27.20 13.72
N GLN A 585 16.02 26.28 14.23
CA GLN A 585 15.77 24.98 13.61
C GLN A 585 15.04 25.11 12.26
N GLU A 586 14.04 25.98 12.17
CA GLU A 586 13.26 26.24 10.95
C GLU A 586 14.14 26.78 9.81
N ARG A 587 14.98 27.79 10.07
CA ARG A 587 15.97 28.29 9.10
C ARG A 587 16.98 27.21 8.70
N SER A 588 17.45 26.42 9.68
CA SER A 588 18.39 25.33 9.46
C SER A 588 17.79 24.22 8.57
N LEU A 589 16.53 23.86 8.78
CA LEU A 589 15.77 22.94 7.92
C LEU A 589 15.55 23.52 6.52
N LYS A 590 15.09 24.77 6.39
CA LYS A 590 14.90 25.45 5.08
C LYS A 590 16.20 25.43 4.27
N ALA A 591 17.35 25.69 4.90
CA ALA A 591 18.66 25.63 4.24
C ALA A 591 19.13 24.20 3.92
N GLN A 592 18.79 23.22 4.75
CA GLN A 592 19.23 21.82 4.57
C GLN A 592 18.30 20.97 3.69
N LYS A 593 17.05 21.38 3.46
CA LYS A 593 15.99 20.59 2.81
C LYS A 593 16.48 19.89 1.54
N ALA A 594 16.95 20.66 0.55
CA ALA A 594 17.38 20.11 -0.74
C ALA A 594 18.53 19.10 -0.62
N ALA A 595 19.45 19.31 0.32
CA ALA A 595 20.57 18.42 0.55
C ALA A 595 20.18 17.14 1.33
N ILE A 596 19.14 17.21 2.19
CA ILE A 596 18.52 16.02 2.78
C ILE A 596 17.79 15.21 1.71
N THR A 597 16.96 15.84 0.87
CA THR A 597 16.25 15.16 -0.22
C THR A 597 17.23 14.56 -1.25
N SER A 598 18.36 15.22 -1.53
CA SER A 598 19.45 14.67 -2.34
C SER A 598 20.01 13.39 -1.70
N ASP A 599 20.38 13.44 -0.42
CA ASP A 599 20.91 12.27 0.29
C ASP A 599 19.91 11.11 0.35
N CYS A 600 18.62 11.35 0.59
CA CYS A 600 17.57 10.32 0.46
C CYS A 600 17.53 9.72 -0.95
N THR A 601 17.72 10.54 -1.99
CA THR A 601 17.72 10.07 -3.38
C THR A 601 18.97 9.23 -3.71
N LYS A 602 20.10 9.51 -3.06
CA LYS A 602 21.35 8.71 -3.17
C LYS A 602 21.24 7.35 -2.49
N THR A 603 20.46 7.23 -1.42
CA THR A 603 20.34 5.99 -0.61
C THR A 603 19.09 5.17 -0.89
N TYR A 604 18.15 5.65 -1.70
CA TYR A 604 16.86 5.00 -1.90
C TYR A 604 17.00 3.62 -2.57
N PRO A 605 16.48 2.51 -1.98
CA PRO A 605 16.67 1.14 -2.50
C PRO A 605 16.08 0.88 -3.90
N PHE A 606 15.17 1.73 -4.39
CA PHE A 606 14.46 1.54 -5.66
C PHE A 606 14.83 2.62 -6.68
N PRO A 607 16.04 2.56 -7.28
CA PRO A 607 16.51 3.58 -8.21
C PRO A 607 15.66 3.62 -9.49
N SER A 608 15.36 4.82 -10.00
CA SER A 608 14.48 5.03 -11.15
C SER A 608 15.08 6.05 -12.12
N GLN A 609 14.60 6.11 -13.36
CA GLN A 609 15.06 7.16 -14.30
C GLN A 609 14.90 8.57 -13.70
N LYS A 610 13.77 8.84 -13.04
CA LYS A 610 13.50 10.13 -12.36
C LYS A 610 14.58 10.48 -11.33
N TYR A 611 14.92 9.54 -10.45
CA TYR A 611 15.93 9.75 -9.40
C TYR A 611 17.33 9.94 -10.00
N LEU A 612 17.70 9.18 -11.04
CA LEU A 612 18.97 9.36 -11.74
C LEU A 612 19.03 10.69 -12.50
N GLU A 613 17.92 11.16 -13.06
CA GLU A 613 17.80 12.48 -13.69
C GLU A 613 17.94 13.62 -12.67
N GLN A 614 17.32 13.50 -11.50
CA GLN A 614 17.46 14.43 -10.39
C GLN A 614 18.90 14.49 -9.86
N LEU A 615 19.52 13.34 -9.56
CA LEU A 615 20.92 13.27 -9.12
C LEU A 615 21.88 13.82 -10.18
N ARG A 616 21.65 13.52 -11.47
CA ARG A 616 22.45 14.10 -12.56
C ARG A 616 22.28 15.62 -12.68
N ALA A 617 21.05 16.13 -12.57
CA ALA A 617 20.77 17.57 -12.63
C ALA A 617 21.37 18.34 -11.43
N ALA A 618 21.42 17.72 -10.25
CA ALA A 618 22.11 18.25 -9.07
C ALA A 618 23.65 18.11 -9.12
N GLY A 619 24.20 17.40 -10.12
CA GLY A 619 25.65 17.10 -10.19
C GLY A 619 26.11 16.12 -9.10
N GLU A 620 25.21 15.27 -8.60
CA GLU A 620 25.39 14.35 -7.47
C GLU A 620 25.79 12.92 -7.90
N LEU A 621 26.02 12.70 -9.19
CA LEU A 621 26.69 11.51 -9.74
C LEU A 621 28.14 11.88 -10.06
N GLU A 622 29.09 11.11 -9.52
CA GLU A 622 30.52 11.47 -9.49
C GLU A 622 31.30 10.94 -10.69
N SER A 623 30.97 9.71 -11.13
CA SER A 623 31.41 9.16 -12.41
C SER A 623 30.37 8.17 -12.96
N VAL A 624 30.40 8.02 -14.29
CA VAL A 624 29.69 6.97 -15.03
C VAL A 624 30.77 6.06 -15.60
N ASP A 625 30.88 4.82 -15.10
CA ASP A 625 31.87 3.88 -15.61
C ASP A 625 31.58 3.50 -17.07
N PRO A 626 32.60 3.18 -17.88
CA PRO A 626 32.38 2.76 -19.26
C PRO A 626 31.52 1.48 -19.32
N PRO A 627 30.61 1.36 -20.29
CA PRO A 627 29.76 0.17 -20.43
C PRO A 627 30.61 -1.10 -20.62
N ARG A 628 30.38 -2.10 -19.76
CA ARG A 628 31.09 -3.38 -19.78
C ARG A 628 30.17 -4.51 -20.21
N ALA A 629 30.53 -5.24 -21.27
CA ALA A 629 29.80 -6.44 -21.68
C ALA A 629 29.95 -7.57 -20.65
N LEU A 630 28.83 -8.17 -20.21
CA LEU A 630 28.83 -9.22 -19.19
C LEU A 630 29.09 -10.63 -19.71
N LYS A 631 29.11 -10.83 -21.04
CA LYS A 631 29.34 -12.14 -21.70
C LYS A 631 30.33 -12.06 -22.86
N GLY A 632 31.39 -11.26 -22.69
CA GLY A 632 32.37 -10.97 -23.74
C GLY A 632 31.84 -9.99 -24.80
N GLU A 633 32.69 -9.65 -25.76
CA GLU A 633 32.33 -8.80 -26.91
C GLU A 633 32.48 -9.56 -28.25
N PRO A 634 31.60 -9.30 -29.24
CA PRO A 634 30.38 -8.49 -29.15
C PRO A 634 29.30 -9.16 -28.28
N GLY A 635 28.65 -8.38 -27.41
CA GLY A 635 27.71 -8.85 -26.38
C GLY A 635 26.29 -8.34 -26.58
N LYS A 636 25.32 -9.00 -25.92
CA LYS A 636 23.90 -8.56 -25.85
C LYS A 636 23.49 -7.90 -24.52
N LEU A 637 24.40 -7.85 -23.53
CA LEU A 637 24.12 -7.38 -22.18
C LEU A 637 25.33 -6.63 -21.63
N PHE A 638 25.11 -5.38 -21.23
CA PHE A 638 26.13 -4.48 -20.72
C PHE A 638 25.72 -3.93 -19.36
N GLU A 639 26.69 -3.71 -18.50
CA GLU A 639 26.55 -3.10 -17.18
C GLU A 639 27.33 -1.76 -17.14
N ILE A 640 26.74 -0.75 -16.52
CA ILE A 640 27.34 0.57 -16.24
C ILE A 640 27.20 0.81 -14.74
N LYS A 641 28.29 1.17 -14.07
CA LYS A 641 28.26 1.68 -12.70
C LYS A 641 27.88 3.16 -12.71
N LEU A 642 26.95 3.54 -11.86
CA LEU A 642 26.71 4.92 -11.44
C LEU A 642 27.14 5.04 -9.98
N GLN A 643 28.13 5.88 -9.70
CA GLN A 643 28.56 6.18 -8.34
C GLN A 643 27.97 7.54 -7.91
N PRO A 644 27.05 7.58 -6.93
CA PRO A 644 26.67 8.84 -6.31
C PRO A 644 27.83 9.41 -5.49
N LYS A 645 27.89 10.73 -5.41
CA LYS A 645 28.79 11.47 -4.51
C LYS A 645 28.51 11.12 -3.05
N ALA A 646 29.48 11.42 -2.19
CA ALA A 646 29.32 11.30 -0.74
C ALA A 646 28.02 11.96 -0.22
N LEU A 647 27.47 11.35 0.83
CA LEU A 647 26.43 11.94 1.66
C LEU A 647 27.01 13.12 2.45
N ARG A 648 26.14 13.95 3.02
CA ARG A 648 26.53 15.03 3.95
C ARG A 648 27.29 14.55 5.19
N SER A 649 27.19 13.27 5.53
CA SER A 649 27.97 12.61 6.59
C SER A 649 29.41 12.23 6.17
N GLY A 650 29.79 12.46 4.91
CA GLY A 650 31.05 11.99 4.32
C GLY A 650 31.04 10.51 3.91
N ALA A 651 30.00 9.75 4.25
CA ALA A 651 29.86 8.36 3.83
C ALA A 651 29.57 8.27 2.32
N LEU A 652 30.23 7.34 1.62
CA LEU A 652 29.96 7.06 0.21
C LEU A 652 28.71 6.18 0.05
N PRO A 653 27.71 6.58 -0.74
CA PRO A 653 26.57 5.72 -1.08
C PRO A 653 26.99 4.47 -1.83
N ARG A 654 26.19 3.41 -1.69
CA ARG A 654 26.29 2.23 -2.55
C ARG A 654 25.97 2.62 -4.01
N PRO A 655 26.66 2.04 -5.00
CA PRO A 655 26.45 2.37 -6.39
C PRO A 655 25.12 1.85 -6.93
N MET A 656 24.72 2.37 -8.08
CA MET A 656 23.58 1.87 -8.86
C MET A 656 24.09 1.26 -10.18
N TRP A 657 23.42 0.21 -10.64
CA TRP A 657 23.89 -0.60 -11.77
C TRP A 657 22.90 -0.57 -12.92
N VAL A 658 23.24 0.18 -13.96
CA VAL A 658 22.44 0.28 -15.19
C VAL A 658 22.76 -0.91 -16.09
N HIS A 659 21.72 -1.67 -16.43
CA HIS A 659 21.74 -2.86 -17.28
C HIS A 659 21.12 -2.51 -18.64
N ILE A 660 21.89 -2.69 -19.72
CA ILE A 660 21.47 -2.44 -21.10
C ILE A 660 21.45 -3.77 -21.86
N HIS A 661 20.29 -4.13 -22.41
CA HIS A 661 20.10 -5.31 -23.25
C HIS A 661 19.89 -4.88 -24.72
N THR A 662 20.54 -5.55 -25.67
CA THR A 662 20.40 -5.29 -27.10
C THR A 662 19.86 -6.49 -27.86
N GLU A 663 19.07 -6.23 -28.90
CA GLU A 663 18.44 -7.27 -29.73
C GLU A 663 19.46 -8.17 -30.44
N ARG A 664 20.56 -7.56 -30.90
CA ARG A 664 21.70 -8.21 -31.57
C ARG A 664 22.98 -8.02 -30.74
N PRO A 665 24.00 -8.88 -30.91
CA PRO A 665 25.32 -8.63 -30.34
C PRO A 665 25.92 -7.34 -30.91
N VAL A 666 26.53 -6.52 -30.05
CA VAL A 666 27.19 -5.26 -30.39
C VAL A 666 28.48 -5.11 -29.57
N HIS A 667 29.32 -4.14 -29.91
CA HIS A 667 30.39 -3.69 -29.02
C HIS A 667 29.92 -2.55 -28.12
N ALA A 668 30.51 -2.40 -26.94
CA ALA A 668 30.16 -1.38 -25.95
C ALA A 668 30.24 0.05 -26.53
N TRP A 669 31.21 0.32 -27.42
CA TRP A 669 31.35 1.61 -28.10
C TRP A 669 30.18 1.93 -29.05
N GLN A 670 29.46 0.93 -29.55
CA GLN A 670 28.33 1.12 -30.47
C GLN A 670 27.08 1.63 -29.73
N LEU A 671 26.93 1.35 -28.43
CA LEU A 671 25.72 1.59 -27.65
C LEU A 671 25.21 3.05 -27.69
N ALA A 672 26.11 4.03 -27.71
CA ALA A 672 25.74 5.44 -27.81
C ALA A 672 25.09 5.80 -29.17
N THR A 673 25.44 5.05 -30.22
CA THR A 673 25.01 5.28 -31.62
C THR A 673 23.81 4.43 -32.06
N LEU A 674 23.41 3.42 -31.27
CA LEU A 674 22.30 2.54 -31.62
C LEU A 674 20.96 3.30 -31.74
N SER A 675 20.11 2.81 -32.64
CA SER A 675 18.71 3.23 -32.72
C SER A 675 17.91 2.63 -31.57
N GLU A 676 16.82 3.29 -31.16
CA GLU A 676 16.04 2.85 -29.99
C GLU A 676 15.38 1.47 -30.19
N ARG A 677 15.22 1.02 -31.44
CA ARG A 677 14.70 -0.30 -31.83
C ARG A 677 15.71 -1.43 -31.62
N GLU A 678 16.98 -1.14 -31.33
CA GLU A 678 18.02 -2.15 -31.09
C GLU A 678 18.23 -2.44 -29.60
N PHE A 679 17.54 -1.72 -28.72
CA PHE A 679 17.51 -1.94 -27.27
C PHE A 679 16.32 -2.83 -26.89
N ALA A 680 16.60 -4.05 -26.44
CA ALA A 680 15.58 -4.99 -25.98
C ALA A 680 14.99 -4.58 -24.61
N ALA A 681 15.85 -4.08 -23.71
CA ALA A 681 15.46 -3.58 -22.39
C ALA A 681 16.57 -2.71 -21.78
N CYS A 682 16.18 -1.69 -21.02
CA CYS A 682 17.08 -0.92 -20.16
C CYS A 682 16.48 -0.78 -18.75
N HIS A 683 17.29 -1.03 -17.72
CA HIS A 683 16.86 -0.87 -16.33
C HIS A 683 18.02 -0.56 -15.39
N VAL A 684 17.74 -0.03 -14.20
CA VAL A 684 18.70 0.15 -13.10
C VAL A 684 18.33 -0.75 -11.91
N LYS A 685 19.35 -1.16 -11.15
CA LYS A 685 19.24 -1.84 -9.85
C LYS A 685 20.11 -1.14 -8.81
N SER A 686 19.85 -1.38 -7.52
CA SER A 686 20.78 -1.03 -6.45
C SER A 686 21.98 -2.01 -6.41
N ASP A 687 22.99 -1.74 -5.58
CA ASP A 687 24.15 -2.62 -5.38
C ASP A 687 23.76 -3.97 -4.78
N GLU A 688 22.80 -3.98 -3.83
CA GLU A 688 22.28 -5.19 -3.19
C GLU A 688 21.58 -6.13 -4.18
N GLN A 689 21.08 -5.58 -5.29
CA GLN A 689 20.37 -6.32 -6.33
C GLN A 689 21.23 -6.57 -7.59
N ARG A 690 22.52 -6.19 -7.55
CA ARG A 690 23.47 -6.45 -8.62
C ARG A 690 23.69 -7.96 -8.80
N GLY A 691 23.85 -8.42 -10.04
CA GLY A 691 24.05 -9.84 -10.36
C GLY A 691 22.80 -10.71 -10.20
N TYR A 692 21.83 -10.34 -9.34
CA TYR A 692 20.53 -10.99 -9.26
C TYR A 692 19.85 -10.94 -10.63
N ASN A 693 19.33 -12.08 -11.05
CA ASN A 693 18.76 -12.33 -12.36
C ASN A 693 17.67 -13.40 -12.25
N GLN A 694 17.06 -13.81 -13.35
CA GLN A 694 15.95 -14.77 -13.30
C GLN A 694 16.35 -16.12 -12.68
N HIS A 695 17.56 -16.63 -12.89
CA HIS A 695 18.02 -17.86 -12.23
C HIS A 695 18.18 -17.68 -10.71
N TRP A 696 18.55 -16.49 -10.24
CA TRP A 696 18.60 -16.19 -8.80
C TRP A 696 17.19 -16.11 -8.19
N GLN A 697 16.23 -15.48 -8.89
CA GLN A 697 14.83 -15.49 -8.44
C GLN A 697 14.24 -16.90 -8.44
N ASN A 698 14.52 -17.69 -9.48
CA ASN A 698 14.07 -19.08 -9.57
C ASN A 698 14.77 -19.99 -8.54
N ALA A 699 16.01 -19.69 -8.14
CA ALA A 699 16.70 -20.38 -7.04
C ALA A 699 16.08 -20.02 -5.69
N ARG A 700 15.82 -18.73 -5.43
CA ARG A 700 15.11 -18.29 -4.22
C ARG A 700 13.70 -18.87 -4.13
N ALA A 701 12.98 -18.95 -5.24
CA ALA A 701 11.71 -19.67 -5.34
C ALA A 701 11.85 -21.13 -4.90
N ALA A 702 12.82 -21.86 -5.50
CA ALA A 702 13.06 -23.27 -5.21
C ALA A 702 13.63 -23.57 -3.81
N GLU A 703 14.24 -22.59 -3.14
CA GLU A 703 14.70 -22.69 -1.74
C GLU A 703 13.56 -22.45 -0.73
N GLY A 704 12.78 -21.40 -0.96
CA GLY A 704 11.98 -20.76 0.09
C GLY A 704 12.38 -19.21 0.36
N HIS A 705 11.66 -18.76 -0.76
CA HIS A 705 11.23 -17.39 -1.12
C HIS A 705 10.75 -17.22 -2.59
N GLU A 706 9.51 -17.60 -2.90
CA GLU A 706 8.78 -16.97 -4.02
C GLU A 706 8.29 -15.58 -3.62
N ASN A 707 7.97 -14.74 -4.62
CA ASN A 707 7.72 -13.29 -4.49
C ASN A 707 8.96 -12.41 -4.22
N VAL A 708 10.19 -12.95 -4.27
CA VAL A 708 11.41 -12.13 -4.27
C VAL A 708 11.57 -11.42 -5.62
N VAL A 709 10.88 -10.29 -5.77
CA VAL A 709 10.91 -9.44 -6.96
C VAL A 709 12.19 -8.60 -6.94
N ILE A 710 13.10 -8.85 -7.88
CA ILE A 710 14.19 -7.90 -8.17
C ILE A 710 13.55 -6.61 -8.69
N HIS A 711 13.82 -5.49 -8.04
CA HIS A 711 13.42 -4.19 -8.55
C HIS A 711 14.27 -3.84 -9.79
N ARG A 712 13.61 -3.65 -10.93
CA ARG A 712 14.24 -3.33 -12.22
C ARG A 712 13.71 -1.97 -12.66
N GLY A 713 14.27 -0.89 -12.11
CA GLY A 713 13.84 0.48 -12.38
C GLY A 713 13.95 0.81 -13.86
N LYS A 714 12.82 0.88 -14.57
CA LYS A 714 12.80 0.99 -16.04
C LYS A 714 13.47 2.28 -16.50
N LEU A 715 14.36 2.15 -17.48
CA LEU A 715 15.01 3.28 -18.15
C LEU A 715 14.61 3.31 -19.63
N THR A 716 14.59 4.50 -20.22
CA THR A 716 14.46 4.67 -21.66
C THR A 716 15.81 4.43 -22.38
N PRO A 717 15.79 3.95 -23.64
CA PRO A 717 16.98 3.93 -24.49
C PRO A 717 17.62 5.32 -24.65
N ALA A 718 16.81 6.38 -24.81
CA ALA A 718 17.25 7.78 -24.81
C ALA A 718 18.07 8.13 -23.56
N PHE A 719 17.57 7.83 -22.35
CA PHE A 719 18.29 8.09 -21.11
C PHE A 719 19.61 7.31 -21.04
N CYS A 720 19.61 6.02 -21.42
CA CYS A 720 20.83 5.21 -21.40
C CYS A 720 21.89 5.72 -22.38
N ARG A 721 21.50 6.13 -23.60
CA ARG A 721 22.40 6.80 -24.54
C ARG A 721 22.93 8.13 -23.98
N SER A 722 22.10 8.89 -23.26
CA SER A 722 22.55 10.14 -22.64
C SER A 722 23.62 9.93 -21.56
N LEU A 723 23.55 8.86 -20.76
CA LEU A 723 24.61 8.51 -19.80
C LEU A 723 25.95 8.23 -20.51
N LEU A 724 25.90 7.47 -21.62
CA LEU A 724 27.08 7.16 -22.44
C LEU A 724 27.71 8.40 -23.06
N SER A 725 26.88 9.33 -23.55
CA SER A 725 27.34 10.63 -24.05
C SER A 725 27.91 11.54 -22.96
N THR A 726 27.49 11.40 -21.69
CA THR A 726 28.07 12.17 -20.56
C THR A 726 29.38 11.56 -20.05
N ALA A 727 29.53 10.23 -20.08
CA ALA A 727 30.83 9.57 -19.87
C ALA A 727 31.86 9.97 -20.96
N ALA A 728 31.37 10.35 -22.15
CA ALA A 728 32.15 10.73 -23.31
C ALA A 728 32.57 12.22 -23.31
N GLY A 729 33.35 12.65 -22.32
CA GLY A 729 33.99 13.98 -22.30
C GLY A 729 34.91 14.27 -23.51
N ARG A 730 35.22 13.23 -24.29
CA ARG A 730 35.50 13.28 -25.73
C ARG A 730 34.68 12.18 -26.43
N PRO A 731 34.32 12.33 -27.72
CA PRO A 731 33.75 11.23 -28.51
C PRO A 731 34.66 9.99 -28.44
N TRP A 732 34.07 8.81 -28.25
CA TRP A 732 34.78 7.54 -28.22
C TRP A 732 35.39 7.26 -29.61
N GLN A 733 36.68 7.55 -29.78
CA GLN A 733 37.43 7.09 -30.95
C GLN A 733 37.82 5.62 -30.75
N PRO A 734 37.58 4.74 -31.74
CA PRO A 734 37.99 3.35 -31.64
C PRO A 734 39.52 3.24 -31.67
N LEU A 735 40.08 2.41 -30.79
CA LEU A 735 41.39 1.82 -31.04
C LEU A 735 41.29 0.97 -32.32
N PRO A 736 42.22 1.11 -33.28
CA PRO A 736 42.18 0.34 -34.51
C PRO A 736 42.35 -1.15 -34.22
N ASP A 737 41.60 -1.97 -34.95
CA ASP A 737 41.65 -3.43 -34.84
C ASP A 737 43.10 -3.94 -35.05
N PRO A 738 43.65 -4.78 -34.14
CA PRO A 738 44.99 -5.35 -34.32
C PRO A 738 45.17 -6.15 -35.63
N GLN A 739 44.09 -6.68 -36.22
CA GLN A 739 44.11 -7.30 -37.55
C GLN A 739 44.28 -6.25 -38.66
N HIS A 740 43.66 -5.07 -38.54
CA HIS A 740 43.90 -3.95 -39.46
C HIS A 740 45.29 -3.33 -39.30
N ALA A 741 45.79 -3.21 -38.06
CA ALA A 741 47.18 -2.76 -37.81
C ALA A 741 48.20 -3.73 -38.45
N SER A 742 47.96 -5.04 -38.35
CA SER A 742 48.77 -6.07 -38.99
C SER A 742 48.71 -6.00 -40.51
N ALA A 743 47.53 -5.75 -41.09
CA ALA A 743 47.35 -5.59 -42.53
C ALA A 743 48.07 -4.34 -43.08
N GLN A 744 48.04 -3.21 -42.36
CA GLN A 744 48.74 -1.99 -42.77
C GLN A 744 50.27 -2.14 -42.65
N LEU A 745 50.77 -2.82 -41.61
CA LEU A 745 52.19 -3.16 -41.50
C LEU A 745 52.67 -4.13 -42.59
N ALA A 746 51.80 -5.02 -43.08
CA ALA A 746 52.11 -5.89 -44.22
C ALA A 746 52.17 -5.13 -45.56
N GLN A 747 51.46 -4.00 -45.69
CA GLN A 747 51.50 -3.14 -46.89
C GLN A 747 52.67 -2.15 -46.92
N LEU A 748 53.42 -2.00 -45.82
CA LEU A 748 54.58 -1.10 -45.70
C LEU A 748 55.94 -1.83 -45.83
N ARG A 749 56.01 -2.87 -46.67
CA ARG A 749 57.29 -3.52 -47.06
C ARG A 749 57.93 -2.88 -48.29
N ILE A 750 58.52 -1.70 -48.09
CA ILE A 750 59.72 -1.23 -48.80
C ILE A 750 60.66 -0.64 -47.73
#